data_AF-A0A816E9P6-F1
#
_entry.id   AF-A0A816E9P6-F1
#
_cell.length_a   1.000
_cell.length_b   1.000
_cell.length_c   1.000
_cell.angle_alpha   90.00
_cell.angle_beta   90.00
_cell.angle_gamma   90.00
#
_symmetry.space_group_name_H-M   'P 1'
#
loop_
_entity.id
_entity.type
_entity.pdbx_description
1 polymer ?
#
loop_
_entity_poly.entity_id
_entity_poly.type
_entity_poly.pdbx_seq_one_letter_code
_entity_poly.pdbx_strand_id
1 'polypeptide(L)'
;MRQVISSSLFTGASFSVNTEHLIDAIKSIPGAIAIYPIYFASGPQYFENYWPIGRKSDNQSDSISAHKLTGVDRVHKELKNFGKGVRIAIIDNGIDYYHPALGGCFGPDCKVAFGYVGDEFSGSHIIPEPDDDPLDNCTHIAGILAANATEIVQTNYSPLEPFIGVAPQATIGAYRIFGCSENGTTTDLITAAIYRAFEDKADIITMSVGSMGSYAERSDAVAVKRVSKAGVYVVCSMGNDGRKGLQTGANPAIAKDAIAVGSVDNSYEAQLYLITPNGEKIFYIPGIAYGGWRSTICSTIVVNDPQATSNDGCSGPSKPVEDAVVLYAVSRADTCNSTVRCNKAAEQGAIGCLLYNIDSIIGSSVIPSGSISLEDGQSIIKIVTENSSAIFTFTNMLEFNPMLTVGAPSPFTSLGLTSDLLFKPQISGIGGYVYSTISSYAAQNQYLTNAYASYSGTSMACPYVAGTLALYLSQIGNPAPETVNKAFNNGTTHRPSISEVLNLFQSNANPVNIYNSTLLASTVQQGAGLVNAFQALTATTIISPSELALNDTTVHIWPEYFQLDPGQSRTVTLKFHASDGANPNFLPIYSGFIDVANDVDEKVVHVPYAGVVGNYSDARILVRNNPQGFITGIVGDDGYYITDGQELNITAAGVFLIILVTAWASRTILVEVVSAENNGLPELDLNHGMLFDPLQRKPLYFVNVPRNGATGFSESYEEYSLYLWSGLVAQVVTIQNDLFLRTTRLAPGRYKLRFSALKNFGDYRNDNDYEVYYTPSFNFVY
;
A
#
# COMPACT_ATOMS: atom_id res chain seq x y z
N MET A 1 -15.12 1.41 26.37
CA MET A 1 -15.78 1.13 25.06
C MET A 1 -15.26 2.19 24.10
N ARG A 2 -14.89 1.82 22.86
CA ARG A 2 -14.27 2.70 21.86
C ARG A 2 -15.28 3.11 20.79
N GLN A 3 -15.91 2.13 20.13
CA GLN A 3 -16.89 2.33 19.07
C GLN A 3 -18.08 1.39 19.25
N VAL A 4 -19.28 1.83 18.86
CA VAL A 4 -20.46 0.97 18.67
C VAL A 4 -20.84 1.01 17.21
N ILE A 5 -21.03 -0.17 16.60
CA ILE A 5 -21.37 -0.32 15.19
C ILE A 5 -22.76 -0.95 15.13
N SER A 6 -23.71 -0.22 14.55
CA SER A 6 -25.07 -0.68 14.31
C SER A 6 -25.40 -0.50 12.83
N SER A 7 -25.46 -1.63 12.12
CA SER A 7 -25.89 -1.73 10.73
C SER A 7 -26.83 -2.92 10.59
N SER A 8 -27.69 -2.87 9.57
CA SER A 8 -28.52 -4.01 9.16
C SER A 8 -27.72 -5.29 8.85
N LEU A 9 -26.40 -5.19 8.58
CA LEU A 9 -25.52 -6.34 8.33
C LEU A 9 -24.65 -6.73 9.53
N PHE A 10 -24.55 -5.88 10.56
CA PHE A 10 -23.66 -6.11 11.69
C PHE A 10 -24.05 -5.29 12.92
N THR A 11 -24.04 -5.94 14.08
CA THR A 11 -24.06 -5.28 15.38
C THR A 11 -22.81 -5.68 16.14
N GLY A 12 -22.08 -4.69 16.64
CA GLY A 12 -20.85 -4.93 17.40
C GLY A 12 -20.39 -3.71 18.18
N ALA A 13 -19.40 -3.91 19.03
CA ALA A 13 -18.74 -2.84 19.75
C ALA A 13 -17.26 -3.16 19.92
N SER A 14 -16.42 -2.12 19.95
CA SER A 14 -15.00 -2.23 20.25
C SER A 14 -14.71 -1.72 21.65
N PHE A 15 -13.69 -2.29 22.29
CA PHE A 15 -13.33 -1.98 23.67
C PHE A 15 -11.82 -1.88 23.80
N SER A 16 -11.36 -0.97 24.66
CA SER A 16 -10.02 -1.07 25.25
C SER A 16 -10.17 -1.81 26.57
N VAL A 17 -9.37 -2.85 26.77
CA VAL A 17 -9.41 -3.73 27.96
C VAL A 17 -8.01 -3.84 28.55
N ASN A 18 -7.92 -3.81 29.87
CA ASN A 18 -6.68 -4.10 30.57
C ASN A 18 -6.40 -5.61 30.50
N THR A 19 -5.14 -5.98 30.24
CA THR A 19 -4.74 -7.34 29.85
C THR A 19 -5.01 -8.42 30.92
N GLU A 20 -5.12 -8.04 32.20
CA GLU A 20 -5.39 -8.96 33.32
C GLU A 20 -6.76 -9.66 33.24
N HIS A 21 -7.71 -9.14 32.45
CA HIS A 21 -9.08 -9.67 32.34
C HIS A 21 -9.52 -9.97 30.91
N LEU A 22 -8.60 -10.04 29.95
CA LEU A 22 -8.93 -10.18 28.52
C LEU A 22 -9.75 -11.44 28.23
N ILE A 23 -9.38 -12.59 28.80
CA ILE A 23 -10.05 -13.87 28.56
C ILE A 23 -11.44 -13.91 29.23
N ASP A 24 -11.58 -13.34 30.43
CA ASP A 24 -12.86 -13.26 31.14
C ASP A 24 -13.83 -12.28 30.45
N ALA A 25 -13.33 -11.14 29.98
CA ALA A 25 -14.11 -10.18 29.20
C ALA A 25 -14.59 -10.77 27.87
N ILE A 26 -13.76 -11.57 27.20
CA ILE A 26 -14.08 -12.26 25.95
C ILE A 26 -15.19 -13.32 26.15
N LYS A 27 -15.12 -14.10 27.23
CA LYS A 27 -16.06 -15.19 27.49
C LYS A 27 -17.39 -14.73 28.10
N SER A 28 -17.40 -13.59 28.77
CA SER A 28 -18.57 -13.13 29.53
C SER A 28 -19.59 -12.33 28.72
N ILE A 29 -19.32 -11.95 27.46
CA ILE A 29 -20.26 -11.19 26.63
C ILE A 29 -21.33 -12.13 26.04
N PRO A 30 -22.56 -12.16 26.60
CA PRO A 30 -23.59 -13.08 26.12
C PRO A 30 -24.01 -12.68 24.70
N GLY A 31 -24.02 -13.64 23.78
CA GLY A 31 -24.39 -13.41 22.38
C GLY A 31 -23.25 -12.92 21.47
N ALA A 32 -22.01 -12.81 21.96
CA ALA A 32 -20.85 -12.55 21.10
C ALA A 32 -20.58 -13.75 20.18
N ILE A 33 -20.63 -13.52 18.85
CA ILE A 33 -20.42 -14.56 17.83
C ILE A 33 -18.94 -14.68 17.42
N ALA A 34 -18.21 -13.55 17.42
CA ALA A 34 -16.82 -13.48 17.03
C ALA A 34 -16.13 -12.28 17.69
N ILE A 35 -14.80 -12.36 17.84
CA ILE A 35 -13.96 -11.32 18.42
C ILE A 35 -12.74 -11.14 17.52
N TYR A 36 -12.40 -9.88 17.23
CA TYR A 36 -11.32 -9.52 16.33
C TYR A 36 -10.36 -8.58 17.07
N PRO A 37 -9.03 -8.83 17.03
CA PRO A 37 -8.07 -7.85 17.48
C PRO A 37 -8.16 -6.57 16.65
N ILE A 38 -7.93 -5.43 17.30
CA ILE A 38 -7.86 -4.13 16.62
C ILE A 38 -6.42 -3.90 16.19
N TYR A 39 -6.22 -3.60 14.91
CA TYR A 39 -4.91 -3.27 14.36
C TYR A 39 -4.86 -1.79 13.97
N PHE A 40 -3.66 -1.22 14.02
CA PHE A 40 -3.40 0.06 13.39
C PHE A 40 -3.29 -0.12 11.86
N ALA A 41 -3.82 0.83 11.12
CA ALA A 41 -3.76 0.90 9.67
C ALA A 41 -3.17 2.25 9.29
N SER A 42 -2.14 2.26 8.45
CA SER A 42 -1.55 3.52 7.98
C SER A 42 -2.46 4.16 6.93
N GLY A 43 -2.50 5.49 6.93
CA GLY A 43 -3.09 6.25 5.82
C GLY A 43 -2.27 6.13 4.52
N PRO A 44 -2.69 6.81 3.44
CA PRO A 44 -1.93 6.93 2.21
C PRO A 44 -0.50 7.36 2.49
N GLN A 45 0.45 6.50 2.12
CA GLN A 45 1.85 6.88 2.04
C GLN A 45 2.12 7.36 0.61
N TYR A 46 2.54 8.61 0.49
CA TYR A 46 3.00 9.16 -0.78
C TYR A 46 4.44 8.73 -0.99
N PHE A 47 4.69 7.97 -2.06
CA PHE A 47 6.04 7.53 -2.39
C PHE A 47 6.69 8.55 -3.31
N GLU A 48 7.88 8.99 -2.93
CA GLU A 48 8.79 9.63 -3.86
C GLU A 48 9.43 8.52 -4.71
N ASN A 49 9.41 8.72 -6.03
CA ASN A 49 9.78 7.65 -6.96
C ASN A 49 11.32 7.55 -7.10
N TYR A 50 11.85 6.33 -6.97
CA TYR A 50 13.29 6.03 -6.96
C TYR A 50 13.86 5.53 -8.30
N TRP A 51 13.29 5.96 -9.43
CA TRP A 51 13.82 5.62 -10.77
C TRP A 51 14.06 6.90 -11.57
N PRO A 52 15.10 6.93 -12.41
CA PRO A 52 15.69 8.18 -12.86
C PRO A 52 14.69 9.06 -13.59
N ILE A 53 14.64 10.32 -13.16
CA ILE A 53 14.12 11.44 -13.93
C ILE A 53 14.91 11.43 -15.24
N GLY A 54 14.26 11.03 -16.33
CA GLY A 54 14.88 11.02 -17.65
C GLY A 54 14.01 11.82 -18.60
N ARG A 55 14.66 12.65 -19.41
CA ARG A 55 13.97 13.49 -20.39
C ARG A 55 13.50 12.63 -21.56
N LYS A 56 12.20 12.65 -21.86
CA LYS A 56 11.75 12.49 -23.25
C LYS A 56 11.41 13.88 -23.79
N SER A 57 11.98 14.23 -24.95
CA SER A 57 11.58 15.42 -25.69
C SER A 57 10.27 15.12 -26.44
N ASP A 58 9.14 15.12 -25.76
CA ASP A 58 7.84 15.09 -26.43
C ASP A 58 7.06 16.36 -26.13
N ASN A 59 6.58 17.02 -27.19
CA ASN A 59 6.08 18.41 -27.18
C ASN A 59 4.57 18.51 -26.92
N GLN A 60 3.92 17.46 -26.43
CA GLN A 60 2.50 17.49 -26.05
C GLN A 60 2.34 16.93 -24.64
N SER A 61 2.31 17.82 -23.65
CA SER A 61 1.81 17.52 -22.30
C SER A 61 0.31 17.23 -22.34
N ASP A 62 -0.17 16.44 -21.38
CA ASP A 62 -1.59 16.15 -21.26
C ASP A 62 -2.03 15.81 -19.82
N SER A 63 -2.80 16.70 -19.22
CA SER A 63 -3.45 16.50 -17.91
C SER A 63 -4.43 15.31 -17.86
N ILE A 64 -4.90 14.81 -19.01
CA ILE A 64 -5.73 13.60 -19.12
C ILE A 64 -4.97 12.41 -19.70
N SER A 65 -3.63 12.41 -19.65
CA SER A 65 -2.78 11.31 -20.11
C SER A 65 -3.16 9.94 -19.52
N ALA A 66 -3.53 9.91 -18.23
CA ALA A 66 -4.05 8.71 -17.58
C ALA A 66 -5.31 8.17 -18.28
N HIS A 67 -6.22 9.07 -18.68
CA HIS A 67 -7.45 8.71 -19.38
C HIS A 67 -7.17 8.09 -20.75
N LYS A 68 -6.16 8.57 -21.47
CA LYS A 68 -5.72 7.99 -22.76
C LYS A 68 -5.17 6.57 -22.60
N LEU A 69 -4.36 6.32 -21.56
CA LEU A 69 -3.79 4.99 -21.28
C LEU A 69 -4.87 3.94 -20.93
N THR A 70 -6.00 4.40 -20.38
CA THR A 70 -7.07 3.55 -19.82
C THR A 70 -8.36 3.58 -20.63
N GLY A 71 -8.40 4.33 -21.74
CA GLY A 71 -9.58 4.51 -22.59
C GLY A 71 -10.72 5.31 -21.95
N VAL A 72 -10.53 5.91 -20.77
CA VAL A 72 -11.57 6.75 -20.13
C VAL A 72 -11.89 7.97 -20.99
N ASP A 73 -10.90 8.52 -21.70
CA ASP A 73 -11.06 9.64 -22.63
C ASP A 73 -12.07 9.28 -23.74
N ARG A 74 -11.99 8.05 -24.24
CA ARG A 74 -12.91 7.50 -25.23
C ARG A 74 -14.29 7.23 -24.62
N VAL A 75 -14.38 6.76 -23.38
CA VAL A 75 -15.68 6.61 -22.69
C VAL A 75 -16.39 7.96 -22.58
N HIS A 76 -15.69 9.01 -22.16
CA HIS A 76 -16.24 10.36 -22.08
C HIS A 76 -16.63 10.91 -23.46
N LYS A 77 -15.74 10.77 -24.45
CA LYS A 77 -15.89 11.37 -25.77
C LYS A 77 -16.90 10.63 -26.65
N GLU A 78 -16.82 9.30 -26.72
CA GLU A 78 -17.58 8.44 -27.63
C GLU A 78 -18.88 7.94 -26.97
N LEU A 79 -18.83 7.47 -25.72
CA LEU A 79 -20.01 6.92 -25.02
C LEU A 79 -20.83 7.98 -24.27
N LYS A 80 -20.29 9.21 -24.13
CA LYS A 80 -20.92 10.32 -23.40
C LYS A 80 -21.31 9.94 -21.96
N ASN A 81 -20.51 9.08 -21.35
CA ASN A 81 -20.75 8.53 -20.02
C ASN A 81 -19.75 9.13 -19.03
N PHE A 82 -20.27 9.67 -17.93
CA PHE A 82 -19.51 10.39 -16.90
C PHE A 82 -19.82 9.90 -15.47
N GLY A 83 -20.46 8.73 -15.33
CA GLY A 83 -20.74 8.10 -14.02
C GLY A 83 -22.02 8.59 -13.34
N LYS A 84 -22.95 9.19 -14.08
CA LYS A 84 -24.20 9.74 -13.53
C LYS A 84 -25.04 8.66 -12.83
N GLY A 85 -25.59 9.00 -11.66
CA GLY A 85 -26.52 8.12 -10.94
C GLY A 85 -25.85 7.02 -10.11
N VAL A 86 -24.52 7.02 -10.03
CA VAL A 86 -23.74 6.13 -9.16
C VAL A 86 -23.29 6.89 -7.91
N ARG A 87 -23.42 6.25 -6.75
CA ARG A 87 -22.98 6.79 -5.45
C ARG A 87 -21.68 6.12 -5.01
N ILE A 88 -20.64 6.90 -4.75
CA ILE A 88 -19.31 6.37 -4.41
C ILE A 88 -18.87 6.91 -3.05
N ALA A 89 -18.63 6.03 -2.08
CA ALA A 89 -18.07 6.38 -0.78
C ALA A 89 -16.53 6.31 -0.82
N ILE A 90 -15.88 7.40 -0.41
CA ILE A 90 -14.43 7.50 -0.24
C ILE A 90 -14.13 7.39 1.25
N ILE A 91 -13.47 6.31 1.68
CA ILE A 91 -13.00 6.14 3.06
C ILE A 91 -11.51 6.45 3.11
N ASP A 92 -11.15 7.61 3.66
CA ASP A 92 -9.80 8.19 3.58
C ASP A 92 -9.56 9.28 4.66
N ASN A 93 -8.66 10.22 4.39
CA ASN A 93 -8.23 11.34 5.24
C ASN A 93 -9.07 12.62 5.13
N GLY A 94 -10.31 12.54 4.64
CA GLY A 94 -11.21 13.69 4.46
C GLY A 94 -11.15 14.32 3.06
N ILE A 95 -11.83 15.46 2.91
CA ILE A 95 -12.02 16.12 1.61
C ILE A 95 -12.12 17.65 1.75
N ASP A 96 -11.47 18.42 0.87
CA ASP A 96 -11.76 19.86 0.71
C ASP A 96 -12.89 20.01 -0.31
N TYR A 97 -14.13 19.86 0.14
CA TYR A 97 -15.30 19.99 -0.75
C TYR A 97 -15.55 21.43 -1.20
N TYR A 98 -14.86 22.45 -0.63
CA TYR A 98 -14.90 23.82 -1.14
C TYR A 98 -14.10 23.98 -2.43
N HIS A 99 -13.23 23.02 -2.76
CA HIS A 99 -12.50 23.02 -4.01
C HIS A 99 -13.50 23.09 -5.20
N PRO A 100 -13.43 24.10 -6.08
CA PRO A 100 -14.48 24.32 -7.09
C PRO A 100 -14.65 23.14 -8.06
N ALA A 101 -13.58 22.38 -8.33
CA ALA A 101 -13.65 21.16 -9.14
C ALA A 101 -14.55 20.07 -8.54
N LEU A 102 -14.81 20.13 -7.23
CA LEU A 102 -15.66 19.21 -6.49
C LEU A 102 -17.06 19.79 -6.19
N GLY A 103 -17.41 20.93 -6.78
CA GLY A 103 -18.74 21.54 -6.68
C GLY A 103 -18.87 22.61 -5.59
N GLY A 104 -17.92 22.72 -4.67
CA GLY A 104 -17.84 23.84 -3.71
C GLY A 104 -18.83 23.77 -2.54
N CYS A 105 -19.48 22.62 -2.30
CA CYS A 105 -20.43 22.47 -1.20
C CYS A 105 -20.57 21.01 -0.74
N PHE A 106 -21.15 20.85 0.46
CA PHE A 106 -21.45 19.56 1.09
C PHE A 106 -22.94 19.47 1.44
N GLY A 107 -23.55 18.31 1.18
CA GLY A 107 -24.94 18.00 1.53
C GLY A 107 -25.76 17.43 0.35
N PRO A 108 -27.03 17.04 0.57
CA PRO A 108 -27.80 16.22 -0.38
C PRO A 108 -27.89 16.72 -1.83
N ASP A 109 -27.83 18.05 -2.03
CA ASP A 109 -27.90 18.70 -3.35
C ASP A 109 -26.52 19.02 -3.95
N CYS A 110 -25.44 18.62 -3.27
CA CYS A 110 -24.05 18.82 -3.66
C CYS A 110 -23.46 17.58 -4.34
N LYS A 111 -22.30 17.75 -4.99
CA LYS A 111 -21.53 16.61 -5.51
C LYS A 111 -21.02 15.73 -4.36
N VAL A 112 -20.49 16.35 -3.32
CA VAL A 112 -20.15 15.70 -2.05
C VAL A 112 -21.42 15.67 -1.19
N ALA A 113 -22.15 14.56 -1.24
CA ALA A 113 -23.55 14.56 -0.80
C ALA A 113 -23.80 13.94 0.57
N PHE A 114 -22.90 13.07 1.02
CA PHE A 114 -23.03 12.31 2.26
C PHE A 114 -21.64 12.00 2.80
N GLY A 115 -21.58 11.52 4.02
CA GLY A 115 -20.30 11.29 4.68
C GLY A 115 -20.46 11.20 6.18
N TYR A 116 -19.32 11.06 6.82
CA TYR A 116 -19.21 10.95 8.27
C TYR A 116 -17.75 11.18 8.67
N VAL A 117 -17.54 11.71 9.86
CA VAL A 117 -16.22 11.91 10.44
C VAL A 117 -16.08 11.08 11.69
N GLY A 118 -14.90 10.49 11.91
CA GLY A 118 -14.49 10.01 13.22
C GLY A 118 -13.28 10.81 13.69
N ASP A 119 -13.49 12.04 14.13
CA ASP A 119 -12.45 13.01 14.46
C ASP A 119 -11.71 12.71 15.78
N GLU A 120 -10.55 13.36 15.94
CA GLU A 120 -9.49 13.16 16.94
C GLU A 120 -8.92 11.73 17.08
N PHE A 121 -8.28 11.22 16.01
CA PHE A 121 -7.34 10.10 16.11
C PHE A 121 -5.87 10.58 16.10
N SER A 122 -5.55 11.53 16.97
CA SER A 122 -4.17 12.00 17.14
C SER A 122 -3.38 11.08 18.07
N GLY A 123 -2.05 11.09 18.02
CA GLY A 123 -1.22 10.23 18.89
C GLY A 123 -1.51 10.32 20.40
N SER A 124 -2.29 11.32 20.86
CA SER A 124 -2.79 11.48 22.23
C SER A 124 -4.28 11.15 22.43
N HIS A 125 -5.09 11.06 21.38
CA HIS A 125 -6.53 10.79 21.42
C HIS A 125 -6.83 9.57 20.53
N ILE A 126 -7.24 8.46 21.14
CA ILE A 126 -7.46 7.17 20.44
C ILE A 126 -8.94 6.74 20.45
N ILE A 127 -9.82 7.61 20.94
CA ILE A 127 -11.27 7.43 20.95
C ILE A 127 -11.81 8.40 19.90
N PRO A 128 -12.44 7.90 18.83
CA PRO A 128 -13.00 8.77 17.80
C PRO A 128 -14.19 9.56 18.37
N GLU A 129 -14.20 10.86 18.19
CA GLU A 129 -15.34 11.73 18.46
C GLU A 129 -15.92 12.12 17.11
N PRO A 130 -17.05 11.57 16.66
CA PRO A 130 -17.52 11.84 15.32
C PRO A 130 -18.33 13.11 15.15
N ASP A 131 -18.10 13.81 14.03
CA ASP A 131 -18.99 14.81 13.45
C ASP A 131 -19.56 14.42 12.07
N ASP A 132 -20.46 15.25 11.53
CA ASP A 132 -21.14 15.02 10.25
C ASP A 132 -20.45 15.78 9.06
N ASP A 133 -19.30 16.43 9.25
CA ASP A 133 -18.62 17.31 8.29
C ASP A 133 -17.22 16.78 7.84
N PRO A 134 -17.11 16.10 6.69
CA PRO A 134 -15.86 15.46 6.25
C PRO A 134 -14.75 16.41 5.79
N LEU A 135 -14.86 17.71 6.06
CA LEU A 135 -13.86 18.72 5.71
C LEU A 135 -12.47 18.38 6.28
N ASP A 136 -11.48 18.29 5.40
CA ASP A 136 -10.05 18.29 5.77
C ASP A 136 -9.23 18.84 4.59
N ASN A 137 -7.93 19.01 4.81
CA ASN A 137 -6.99 19.59 3.85
C ASN A 137 -6.46 18.58 2.81
N CYS A 138 -7.03 17.39 2.73
CA CYS A 138 -6.65 16.32 1.79
C CYS A 138 -7.76 16.13 0.78
N THR A 139 -7.43 15.96 -0.50
CA THR A 139 -8.44 16.04 -1.57
C THR A 139 -8.08 15.24 -2.83
N HIS A 140 -6.85 14.75 -2.90
CA HIS A 140 -6.26 14.16 -4.11
C HIS A 140 -7.08 13.02 -4.69
N ILE A 141 -7.55 12.12 -3.83
CA ILE A 141 -8.39 10.97 -4.17
C ILE A 141 -9.72 11.36 -4.79
N ALA A 142 -10.41 12.34 -4.20
CA ALA A 142 -11.68 12.85 -4.72
C ALA A 142 -11.51 13.51 -6.09
N GLY A 143 -10.38 14.19 -6.31
CA GLY A 143 -10.05 14.79 -7.59
C GLY A 143 -9.90 13.76 -8.71
N ILE A 144 -9.14 12.68 -8.46
CA ILE A 144 -8.95 11.57 -9.41
C ILE A 144 -10.31 10.97 -9.79
N LEU A 145 -11.16 10.78 -8.77
CA LEU A 145 -12.44 10.12 -8.96
C LEU A 145 -13.44 10.99 -9.72
N ALA A 146 -13.66 12.24 -9.28
CA ALA A 146 -14.86 12.99 -9.66
C ALA A 146 -14.67 14.50 -9.88
N ALA A 147 -13.44 15.02 -9.97
CA ALA A 147 -13.24 16.44 -10.29
C ALA A 147 -13.83 16.83 -11.64
N ASN A 148 -14.31 18.07 -11.76
CA ASN A 148 -14.56 18.71 -13.03
C ASN A 148 -13.97 20.12 -13.02
N ALA A 149 -12.81 20.29 -13.64
CA ALA A 149 -12.07 21.55 -13.72
C ALA A 149 -11.83 22.00 -15.17
N THR A 150 -12.68 21.58 -16.11
CA THR A 150 -12.51 21.90 -17.54
C THR A 150 -12.72 23.37 -17.87
N GLU A 151 -13.41 24.12 -16.99
CA GLU A 151 -13.77 25.53 -17.17
C GLU A 151 -13.31 26.42 -16.00
N ILE A 152 -12.48 25.91 -15.07
CA ILE A 152 -12.02 26.69 -13.92
C ILE A 152 -10.83 27.56 -14.32
N VAL A 153 -11.00 28.88 -14.20
CA VAL A 153 -9.98 29.91 -14.50
C VAL A 153 -9.54 30.72 -13.27
N GLN A 154 -10.07 30.40 -12.09
CA GLN A 154 -9.69 31.06 -10.84
C GLN A 154 -8.22 30.76 -10.55
N THR A 155 -7.38 31.79 -10.37
CA THR A 155 -5.91 31.64 -10.37
C THR A 155 -5.41 30.53 -9.45
N ASN A 156 -5.94 30.44 -8.22
CA ASN A 156 -5.45 29.48 -7.22
C ASN A 156 -6.07 28.08 -7.36
N TYR A 157 -7.06 27.91 -8.24
CA TYR A 157 -7.77 26.65 -8.49
C TYR A 157 -7.74 26.24 -9.98
N SER A 158 -6.97 26.96 -10.80
CA SER A 158 -6.78 26.62 -12.20
C SER A 158 -5.78 25.47 -12.31
N PRO A 159 -6.14 24.34 -12.94
CA PRO A 159 -5.17 23.31 -13.25
C PRO A 159 -4.17 23.82 -14.32
N LEU A 160 -3.07 23.10 -14.52
CA LEU A 160 -2.09 23.39 -15.58
C LEU A 160 -2.74 23.34 -16.98
N GLU A 161 -3.64 22.39 -17.16
CA GLU A 161 -4.45 22.18 -18.35
C GLU A 161 -5.86 21.72 -17.91
N PRO A 162 -6.90 21.82 -18.76
CA PRO A 162 -8.26 21.39 -18.41
C PRO A 162 -8.32 19.98 -17.81
N PHE A 163 -8.64 19.89 -16.53
CA PHE A 163 -8.62 18.64 -15.77
C PHE A 163 -10.02 18.11 -15.50
N ILE A 164 -10.19 16.79 -15.57
CA ILE A 164 -11.44 16.09 -15.25
C ILE A 164 -11.08 14.75 -14.60
N GLY A 165 -11.86 14.31 -13.60
CA GLY A 165 -11.72 12.99 -12.99
C GLY A 165 -12.39 11.90 -13.82
N VAL A 166 -12.29 10.65 -13.37
CA VAL A 166 -12.79 9.48 -14.12
C VAL A 166 -14.33 9.47 -14.24
N ALA A 167 -15.05 9.78 -13.17
CA ALA A 167 -16.52 9.77 -13.07
C ALA A 167 -17.07 11.10 -12.53
N PRO A 168 -16.96 12.21 -13.29
CA PRO A 168 -17.20 13.57 -12.80
C PRO A 168 -18.67 13.90 -12.49
N GLN A 169 -19.61 13.04 -12.90
CA GLN A 169 -21.05 13.16 -12.61
C GLN A 169 -21.54 12.15 -11.55
N ALA A 170 -20.65 11.35 -10.97
CA ALA A 170 -20.99 10.52 -9.83
C ALA A 170 -21.27 11.39 -8.59
N THR A 171 -22.15 10.91 -7.73
CA THR A 171 -22.34 11.48 -6.40
C THR A 171 -21.31 10.85 -5.47
N ILE A 172 -20.49 11.65 -4.80
CA ILE A 172 -19.47 11.14 -3.89
C ILE A 172 -19.88 11.39 -2.43
N GLY A 173 -19.46 10.51 -1.55
CA GLY A 173 -19.48 10.74 -0.11
C GLY A 173 -18.10 10.53 0.48
N ALA A 174 -17.78 11.27 1.53
CA ALA A 174 -16.46 11.27 2.14
C ALA A 174 -16.53 10.82 3.61
N TYR A 175 -15.70 9.85 3.97
CA TYR A 175 -15.62 9.26 5.29
C TYR A 175 -14.21 9.49 5.81
N ARG A 176 -14.07 10.50 6.67
CA ARG A 176 -12.80 10.88 7.27
C ARG A 176 -12.55 9.98 8.49
N ILE A 177 -11.60 9.06 8.37
CA ILE A 177 -11.27 8.08 9.43
C ILE A 177 -9.88 8.28 10.06
N PHE A 178 -9.16 9.31 9.62
CA PHE A 178 -7.96 9.91 10.22
C PHE A 178 -7.75 11.29 9.56
N GLY A 179 -7.00 12.17 10.19
CA GLY A 179 -6.67 13.49 9.64
C GLY A 179 -5.48 13.48 8.68
N CYS A 180 -5.35 14.54 7.86
CA CYS A 180 -4.21 14.72 6.95
C CYS A 180 -2.83 14.71 7.61
N SER A 181 -2.76 15.20 8.86
CA SER A 181 -1.53 15.24 9.66
C SER A 181 -1.34 14.01 10.55
N GLU A 182 -2.27 13.05 10.50
CA GLU A 182 -2.27 11.85 11.33
C GLU A 182 -1.71 10.65 10.56
N ASN A 183 -0.97 9.77 11.24
CA ASN A 183 -0.23 8.70 10.59
C ASN A 183 -1.05 7.42 10.33
N GLY A 184 -2.36 7.44 10.57
CA GLY A 184 -3.23 6.30 10.35
C GLY A 184 -4.45 6.24 11.27
N THR A 185 -5.09 5.08 11.28
CA THR A 185 -6.38 4.79 11.90
C THR A 185 -6.38 3.38 12.49
N THR A 186 -7.55 2.89 12.90
CA THR A 186 -7.71 1.54 13.47
C THR A 186 -8.75 0.72 12.71
N THR A 187 -8.61 -0.60 12.74
CA THR A 187 -9.50 -1.50 11.99
C THR A 187 -10.96 -1.41 12.42
N ASP A 188 -11.26 -1.06 13.68
CA ASP A 188 -12.63 -0.84 14.14
C ASP A 188 -13.26 0.43 13.54
N LEU A 189 -12.47 1.49 13.33
CA LEU A 189 -12.90 2.69 12.58
C LEU A 189 -13.15 2.40 11.11
N ILE A 190 -12.22 1.71 10.44
CA ILE A 190 -12.39 1.27 9.04
C ILE A 190 -13.67 0.43 8.92
N THR A 191 -13.86 -0.52 9.84
CA THR A 191 -15.05 -1.38 9.91
C THR A 191 -16.33 -0.54 10.04
N ALA A 192 -16.34 0.44 10.94
CA ALA A 192 -17.48 1.33 11.14
C ALA A 192 -17.82 2.13 9.87
N ALA A 193 -16.80 2.71 9.22
CA ALA A 193 -16.97 3.48 7.98
C ALA A 193 -17.50 2.62 6.82
N ILE A 194 -17.03 1.38 6.67
CA ILE A 194 -17.54 0.44 5.65
C ILE A 194 -19.05 0.21 5.83
N TYR A 195 -19.48 -0.08 7.05
CA TYR A 195 -20.91 -0.31 7.31
C TYR A 195 -21.73 0.97 7.20
N ARG A 196 -21.19 2.13 7.60
CA ARG A 196 -21.88 3.42 7.43
C ARG A 196 -22.08 3.75 5.94
N ALA A 197 -21.05 3.59 5.12
CA ALA A 197 -21.14 3.74 3.67
C ALA A 197 -22.20 2.84 3.03
N PHE A 198 -22.32 1.60 3.52
CA PHE A 198 -23.40 0.71 3.12
C PHE A 198 -24.79 1.25 3.50
N GLU A 199 -24.96 1.73 4.73
CA GLU A 199 -26.25 2.29 5.17
C GLU A 199 -26.62 3.57 4.41
N ASP A 200 -25.63 4.41 4.07
CA ASP A 200 -25.76 5.63 3.26
C ASP A 200 -25.91 5.34 1.75
N LYS A 201 -26.14 4.07 1.40
CA LYS A 201 -26.47 3.57 0.06
C LYS A 201 -25.38 3.85 -0.98
N ALA A 202 -24.12 3.66 -0.59
CA ALA A 202 -23.03 3.66 -1.56
C ALA A 202 -23.15 2.45 -2.50
N ASP A 203 -22.94 2.66 -3.79
CA ASP A 203 -22.82 1.60 -4.80
C ASP A 203 -21.42 0.99 -4.81
N ILE A 204 -20.44 1.87 -4.63
CA ILE A 204 -19.01 1.58 -4.63
C ILE A 204 -18.41 2.21 -3.38
N ILE A 205 -17.57 1.47 -2.67
CA ILE A 205 -16.71 1.97 -1.60
C ILE A 205 -15.27 1.90 -2.11
N THR A 206 -14.58 3.02 -2.15
CA THR A 206 -13.14 3.08 -2.45
C THR A 206 -12.36 3.40 -1.19
N MET A 207 -11.28 2.65 -0.94
CA MET A 207 -10.49 2.78 0.28
C MET A 207 -9.00 2.76 -0.05
N SER A 208 -8.32 3.85 0.27
CA SER A 208 -6.87 4.00 0.11
C SER A 208 -6.17 3.92 1.47
N VAL A 209 -6.68 3.05 2.34
CA VAL A 209 -6.22 2.82 3.71
C VAL A 209 -6.01 1.33 3.92
N GLY A 210 -4.96 0.98 4.67
CA GLY A 210 -4.74 -0.40 5.05
C GLY A 210 -3.49 -0.59 5.88
N SER A 211 -3.30 -1.82 6.34
CA SER A 211 -2.00 -2.27 6.85
C SER A 211 -1.66 -3.63 6.30
N MET A 212 -0.36 -3.89 6.18
CA MET A 212 0.16 -5.21 5.83
C MET A 212 -0.57 -6.28 6.63
N GLY A 213 -1.07 -7.27 5.90
CA GLY A 213 -1.84 -8.37 6.49
C GLY A 213 -1.70 -9.61 5.63
N SER A 214 -1.46 -10.74 6.29
CA SER A 214 -1.23 -12.00 5.59
C SER A 214 -2.53 -12.74 5.31
N TYR A 215 -3.48 -12.65 6.24
CA TYR A 215 -4.78 -13.33 6.17
C TYR A 215 -5.95 -12.34 6.28
N ALA A 216 -7.00 -12.59 5.50
CA ALA A 216 -8.21 -11.76 5.39
C ALA A 216 -9.26 -12.08 6.46
N GLU A 217 -8.83 -12.15 7.71
CA GLU A 217 -9.62 -12.58 8.87
C GLU A 217 -9.89 -11.45 9.88
N ARG A 218 -9.41 -10.23 9.57
CA ARG A 218 -9.61 -9.02 10.38
C ARG A 218 -11.03 -8.46 10.21
N SER A 219 -11.46 -7.62 11.15
CA SER A 219 -12.84 -7.10 11.20
C SER A 219 -13.23 -6.30 9.94
N ASP A 220 -12.29 -5.55 9.39
CA ASP A 220 -12.39 -4.78 8.15
C ASP A 220 -12.57 -5.69 6.93
N ALA A 221 -11.75 -6.75 6.79
CA ALA A 221 -11.90 -7.74 5.72
C ALA A 221 -13.24 -8.50 5.79
N VAL A 222 -13.72 -8.81 7.00
CA VAL A 222 -15.04 -9.40 7.23
C VAL A 222 -16.17 -8.44 6.86
N ALA A 223 -16.02 -7.15 7.16
CA ALA A 223 -16.98 -6.12 6.76
C ALA A 223 -17.08 -5.99 5.25
N VAL A 224 -15.93 -5.93 4.55
CA VAL A 224 -15.88 -5.95 3.07
C VAL A 224 -16.66 -7.14 2.51
N LYS A 225 -16.39 -8.35 3.00
CA LYS A 225 -17.12 -9.55 2.59
C LYS A 225 -18.64 -9.43 2.75
N ARG A 226 -19.12 -8.81 3.84
CA ARG A 226 -20.56 -8.68 4.10
C ARG A 226 -21.22 -7.65 3.18
N VAL A 227 -20.62 -6.46 3.02
CA VAL A 227 -21.20 -5.42 2.16
C VAL A 227 -21.12 -5.81 0.67
N SER A 228 -20.05 -6.49 0.25
CA SER A 228 -19.93 -7.03 -1.11
C SER A 228 -21.01 -8.05 -1.44
N LYS A 229 -21.33 -8.94 -0.50
CA LYS A 229 -22.46 -9.88 -0.65
C LYS A 229 -23.83 -9.21 -0.67
N ALA A 230 -23.94 -8.02 -0.09
CA ALA A 230 -25.14 -7.20 -0.13
C ALA A 230 -25.23 -6.30 -1.39
N GLY A 231 -24.27 -6.41 -2.32
CA GLY A 231 -24.30 -5.75 -3.62
C GLY A 231 -23.48 -4.45 -3.72
N VAL A 232 -22.68 -4.10 -2.71
CA VAL A 232 -21.79 -2.92 -2.74
C VAL A 232 -20.39 -3.34 -3.19
N TYR A 233 -19.85 -2.72 -4.24
CA TYR A 233 -18.49 -3.07 -4.68
C TYR A 233 -17.45 -2.37 -3.81
N VAL A 234 -16.49 -3.10 -3.29
CA VAL A 234 -15.40 -2.52 -2.49
C VAL A 234 -14.10 -2.60 -3.28
N VAL A 235 -13.52 -1.44 -3.57
CA VAL A 235 -12.25 -1.26 -4.28
C VAL A 235 -11.21 -0.77 -3.28
N CYS A 236 -10.08 -1.47 -3.19
CA CYS A 236 -9.04 -1.18 -2.20
C CYS A 236 -7.65 -1.10 -2.84
N SER A 237 -6.80 -0.22 -2.35
CA SER A 237 -5.39 -0.16 -2.71
C SER A 237 -4.64 -1.41 -2.23
N MET A 238 -3.81 -2.02 -3.08
CA MET A 238 -3.07 -3.25 -2.73
C MET A 238 -1.99 -3.01 -1.66
N GLY A 239 -1.50 -1.78 -1.54
CA GLY A 239 -0.39 -1.40 -0.67
C GLY A 239 0.85 -1.00 -1.45
N ASN A 240 1.84 -0.44 -0.75
CA ASN A 240 3.05 0.13 -1.36
C ASN A 240 4.34 -0.52 -0.83
N ASP A 241 4.24 -1.78 -0.39
CA ASP A 241 5.30 -2.54 0.25
C ASP A 241 5.98 -3.53 -0.71
N GLY A 242 5.78 -3.40 -2.03
CA GLY A 242 6.22 -4.37 -3.04
C GLY A 242 7.72 -4.67 -3.03
N ARG A 243 8.54 -3.71 -2.60
CA ARG A 243 10.00 -3.87 -2.44
C ARG A 243 10.37 -4.91 -1.38
N LYS A 244 9.49 -5.17 -0.41
CA LYS A 244 9.68 -6.21 0.63
C LYS A 244 9.43 -7.63 0.08
N GLY A 245 8.99 -7.74 -1.17
CA GLY A 245 8.73 -8.98 -1.88
C GLY A 245 7.28 -9.44 -1.77
N LEU A 246 7.07 -10.75 -1.88
CA LEU A 246 5.75 -11.37 -1.87
C LEU A 246 5.04 -11.22 -0.51
N GLN A 247 3.71 -11.35 -0.52
CA GLN A 247 2.83 -11.29 0.65
C GLN A 247 2.80 -9.92 1.34
N THR A 248 2.92 -8.87 0.54
CA THR A 248 2.94 -7.48 0.99
C THR A 248 1.60 -6.77 0.82
N GLY A 249 0.56 -7.52 0.43
CA GLY A 249 -0.80 -7.02 0.33
C GLY A 249 -1.36 -6.50 1.66
N ALA A 250 -2.13 -5.42 1.59
CA ALA A 250 -2.77 -4.81 2.74
C ALA A 250 -4.18 -5.39 3.00
N ASN A 251 -4.56 -5.51 4.26
CA ASN A 251 -5.98 -5.57 4.62
C ASN A 251 -6.59 -4.15 4.53
N PRO A 252 -7.84 -4.00 4.06
CA PRO A 252 -8.77 -5.07 3.66
C PRO A 252 -8.69 -5.48 2.17
N ALA A 253 -7.72 -4.98 1.38
CA ALA A 253 -7.61 -5.30 -0.04
C ALA A 253 -7.45 -6.80 -0.34
N ILE A 254 -6.77 -7.54 0.55
CA ILE A 254 -6.62 -8.99 0.43
C ILE A 254 -7.91 -9.78 0.73
N ALA A 255 -9.00 -9.12 1.14
CA ALA A 255 -10.30 -9.78 1.28
C ALA A 255 -10.76 -10.38 -0.05
N LYS A 256 -11.33 -11.58 0.02
CA LYS A 256 -11.77 -12.34 -1.17
C LYS A 256 -12.74 -11.54 -2.03
N ASP A 257 -13.68 -10.86 -1.39
CA ASP A 257 -14.74 -10.09 -2.06
C ASP A 257 -14.39 -8.58 -2.15
N ALA A 258 -13.10 -8.23 -2.11
CA ALA A 258 -12.58 -6.90 -2.46
C ALA A 258 -11.96 -6.92 -3.86
N ILE A 259 -12.04 -5.82 -4.57
CA ILE A 259 -11.26 -5.55 -5.80
C ILE A 259 -9.97 -4.85 -5.37
N ALA A 260 -8.86 -5.59 -5.32
CA ALA A 260 -7.54 -5.05 -4.98
C ALA A 260 -6.85 -4.46 -6.21
N VAL A 261 -6.31 -3.26 -6.05
CA VAL A 261 -5.77 -2.45 -7.14
C VAL A 261 -4.27 -2.23 -6.98
N GLY A 262 -3.49 -2.71 -7.96
CA GLY A 262 -2.08 -2.39 -8.14
C GLY A 262 -1.86 -1.04 -8.83
N SER A 263 -0.60 -0.57 -8.84
CA SER A 263 -0.22 0.73 -9.41
C SER A 263 0.61 0.58 -10.68
N VAL A 264 0.25 1.35 -11.72
CA VAL A 264 1.00 1.57 -12.95
C VAL A 264 1.34 3.06 -13.07
N ASP A 265 2.51 3.36 -13.62
CA ASP A 265 3.01 4.72 -13.76
C ASP A 265 2.31 5.48 -14.91
N ASN A 266 1.95 6.73 -14.65
CA ASN A 266 1.37 7.64 -15.63
C ASN A 266 2.41 8.13 -16.66
N SER A 267 1.94 8.78 -17.74
CA SER A 267 2.79 9.32 -18.80
C SER A 267 3.55 10.59 -18.41
N TYR A 268 2.97 11.42 -17.54
CA TYR A 268 3.56 12.70 -17.13
C TYR A 268 3.40 12.91 -15.63
N GLU A 269 4.37 13.58 -15.04
CA GLU A 269 4.32 14.12 -13.68
C GLU A 269 4.34 15.65 -13.75
N ALA A 270 3.44 16.34 -13.04
CA ALA A 270 3.60 17.78 -12.82
C ALA A 270 4.69 18.00 -11.76
N GLN A 271 5.82 18.60 -12.15
CA GLN A 271 6.99 18.82 -11.29
C GLN A 271 7.44 20.29 -11.32
N LEU A 272 8.14 20.70 -10.26
CA LEU A 272 8.83 21.99 -10.24
C LEU A 272 10.04 21.94 -11.18
N TYR A 273 10.39 23.10 -11.76
CA TYR A 273 11.50 23.19 -12.70
C TYR A 273 12.30 24.48 -12.55
N LEU A 274 13.53 24.46 -13.04
CA LEU A 274 14.36 25.63 -13.30
C LEU A 274 14.63 25.75 -14.81
N ILE A 275 14.95 26.97 -15.25
CA ILE A 275 15.26 27.27 -16.64
C ILE A 275 16.75 27.62 -16.74
N THR A 276 17.45 26.93 -17.64
CA THR A 276 18.85 27.19 -17.96
C THR A 276 19.01 28.46 -18.81
N PRO A 277 20.23 29.01 -18.96
CA PRO A 277 20.47 30.17 -19.82
C PRO A 277 20.08 29.97 -21.30
N ASN A 278 20.06 28.72 -21.79
CA ASN A 278 19.64 28.38 -23.15
C ASN A 278 18.14 28.08 -23.26
N GLY A 279 17.36 28.26 -22.18
CA GLY A 279 15.90 28.09 -22.18
C GLY A 279 15.42 26.66 -21.96
N GLU A 280 16.30 25.71 -21.65
CA GLU A 280 15.91 24.35 -21.30
C GLU A 280 15.34 24.28 -19.88
N LYS A 281 14.37 23.38 -19.68
CA LYS A 281 13.81 23.10 -18.36
C LYS A 281 14.56 21.94 -17.72
N ILE A 282 14.99 22.13 -16.48
CA ILE A 282 15.50 21.08 -15.59
C ILE A 282 14.49 20.90 -14.48
N PHE A 283 13.88 19.72 -14.40
CA PHE A 283 12.94 19.39 -13.35
C PHE A 283 13.68 19.01 -12.06
N TYR A 284 13.10 19.37 -10.92
CA TYR A 284 13.69 19.05 -9.62
C TYR A 284 12.61 18.62 -8.62
N ILE A 285 13.01 17.76 -7.69
CA ILE A 285 12.18 17.38 -6.54
C ILE A 285 12.58 18.28 -5.36
N PRO A 286 11.64 19.02 -4.74
CA PRO A 286 11.96 19.91 -3.64
C PRO A 286 12.33 19.14 -2.37
N GLY A 287 13.22 19.70 -1.54
CA GLY A 287 13.57 19.09 -0.26
C GLY A 287 12.48 19.24 0.80
N ILE A 288 12.35 18.24 1.68
CA ILE A 288 11.26 18.13 2.66
C ILE A 288 11.27 19.28 3.70
N ALA A 289 12.46 19.72 4.15
CA ALA A 289 12.56 20.60 5.31
C ALA A 289 12.16 22.06 5.06
N TYR A 290 12.55 22.64 3.91
CA TYR A 290 12.15 24.00 3.52
C TYR A 290 11.12 24.02 2.38
N GLY A 291 11.09 22.98 1.55
CA GLY A 291 10.40 22.98 0.27
C GLY A 291 11.24 23.55 -0.87
N GLY A 292 10.58 23.77 -2.00
CA GLY A 292 11.16 24.40 -3.18
C GLY A 292 11.31 25.92 -3.03
N TRP A 293 11.59 26.59 -4.14
CA TRP A 293 11.63 28.04 -4.19
C TRP A 293 10.23 28.62 -3.99
N ARG A 294 10.12 29.70 -3.22
CA ARG A 294 8.83 30.33 -2.86
C ARG A 294 8.35 31.36 -3.90
N SER A 295 9.23 31.77 -4.78
CA SER A 295 8.98 32.71 -5.87
C SER A 295 9.99 32.46 -6.98
N THR A 296 9.68 32.90 -8.19
CA THR A 296 10.65 32.87 -9.28
C THR A 296 11.84 33.80 -8.97
N ILE A 297 13.06 33.25 -9.00
CA ILE A 297 14.30 34.01 -8.83
C ILE A 297 15.29 33.72 -9.96
N CYS A 298 16.17 34.68 -10.24
CA CYS A 298 17.29 34.51 -11.16
C CYS A 298 18.60 34.52 -10.37
N SER A 299 19.43 33.50 -10.53
CA SER A 299 20.68 33.38 -9.79
C SER A 299 21.69 32.52 -10.55
N THR A 300 22.97 32.62 -10.18
CA THR A 300 24.03 31.74 -10.69
C THR A 300 24.06 30.42 -9.92
N ILE A 301 24.69 29.40 -10.51
CA ILE A 301 25.01 28.15 -9.83
C ILE A 301 26.52 28.09 -9.59
N VAL A 302 26.92 27.84 -8.34
CA VAL A 302 28.29 27.53 -7.96
C VAL A 302 28.45 26.01 -7.83
N VAL A 303 29.33 25.44 -8.66
CA VAL A 303 29.72 24.03 -8.57
C VAL A 303 30.80 23.89 -7.51
N ASN A 304 30.59 23.03 -6.51
CA ASN A 304 31.58 22.85 -5.44
C ASN A 304 32.86 22.14 -5.93
N ASP A 305 32.68 20.98 -6.57
CA ASP A 305 33.76 20.27 -7.26
C ASP A 305 33.21 19.65 -8.57
N PRO A 306 33.62 20.14 -9.75
CA PRO A 306 33.14 19.63 -11.03
C PRO A 306 33.62 18.22 -11.36
N GLN A 307 34.56 17.66 -10.61
CA GLN A 307 35.07 16.29 -10.76
C GLN A 307 34.53 15.34 -9.67
N ALA A 308 33.80 15.84 -8.69
CA ALA A 308 33.24 15.00 -7.66
C ALA A 308 32.18 14.05 -8.24
N THR A 309 32.25 12.79 -7.83
CA THR A 309 31.31 11.73 -8.22
C THR A 309 30.53 11.16 -7.03
N SER A 310 30.93 11.50 -5.80
CA SER A 310 30.31 11.07 -4.54
C SER A 310 30.85 11.91 -3.36
N ASN A 311 30.15 11.93 -2.22
CA ASN A 311 30.53 12.57 -0.96
C ASN A 311 30.87 14.08 -1.05
N ASP A 312 30.34 14.78 -2.05
CA ASP A 312 30.58 16.20 -2.23
C ASP A 312 29.82 17.06 -1.19
N GLY A 313 30.38 18.21 -0.81
CA GLY A 313 29.68 19.20 0.03
C GLY A 313 29.60 18.91 1.53
N CYS A 314 30.19 17.83 2.04
CA CYS A 314 30.16 17.50 3.47
C CYS A 314 30.84 18.51 4.38
N SER A 315 31.90 19.15 3.87
CA SER A 315 32.59 20.24 4.57
C SER A 315 32.05 21.62 4.18
N GLY A 316 31.01 21.67 3.34
CA GLY A 316 30.52 22.88 2.72
C GLY A 316 31.36 23.39 1.55
N PRO A 317 30.95 24.50 0.93
CA PRO A 317 31.73 25.19 -0.09
C PRO A 317 33.11 25.61 0.43
N SER A 318 34.13 25.48 -0.41
CA SER A 318 35.51 25.90 -0.04
C SER A 318 35.69 27.41 0.06
N LYS A 319 34.73 28.19 -0.43
CA LYS A 319 34.71 29.66 -0.43
C LYS A 319 33.30 30.16 -0.10
N PRO A 320 33.17 31.38 0.45
CA PRO A 320 31.86 32.02 0.59
C PRO A 320 31.11 32.07 -0.74
N VAL A 321 29.80 31.89 -0.66
CA VAL A 321 28.87 31.89 -1.78
C VAL A 321 27.94 33.08 -1.59
N GLU A 322 27.93 34.03 -2.53
CA GLU A 322 27.10 35.23 -2.47
C GLU A 322 26.04 35.15 -3.56
N ASP A 323 24.75 35.26 -3.18
CA ASP A 323 23.59 35.29 -4.08
C ASP A 323 23.52 34.15 -5.11
N ALA A 324 24.08 32.98 -4.78
CA ALA A 324 24.16 31.83 -5.68
C ALA A 324 23.61 30.53 -5.06
N VAL A 325 23.18 29.61 -5.93
CA VAL A 325 22.78 28.25 -5.58
C VAL A 325 23.98 27.32 -5.69
N VAL A 326 24.19 26.43 -4.71
CA VAL A 326 25.31 25.48 -4.75
C VAL A 326 24.86 24.13 -5.31
N LEU A 327 25.66 23.51 -6.17
CA LEU A 327 25.45 22.17 -6.70
C LEU A 327 26.44 21.16 -6.10
N TYR A 328 25.93 20.03 -5.60
CA TYR A 328 26.71 18.93 -5.01
C TYR A 328 26.46 17.57 -5.67
N ALA A 329 27.54 16.82 -5.88
CA ALA A 329 27.50 15.42 -6.32
C ALA A 329 27.24 14.45 -5.15
N VAL A 330 26.25 13.57 -5.29
CA VAL A 330 25.91 12.57 -4.27
C VAL A 330 25.93 11.16 -4.84
N SER A 331 26.26 10.18 -4.00
CA SER A 331 26.08 8.76 -4.30
C SER A 331 25.28 8.09 -3.19
N ARG A 332 24.60 6.97 -3.53
CA ARG A 332 23.89 6.14 -2.55
C ARG A 332 24.81 5.54 -1.47
N ALA A 333 26.12 5.51 -1.71
CA ALA A 333 27.12 5.04 -0.75
C ALA A 333 27.63 6.13 0.22
N ASP A 334 27.13 7.36 0.08
CA ASP A 334 27.58 8.50 0.89
C ASP A 334 27.17 8.33 2.36
N THR A 335 28.07 8.66 3.28
CA THR A 335 27.83 8.58 4.74
C THR A 335 27.30 9.88 5.34
N CYS A 336 27.20 10.90 4.51
CA CYS A 336 26.91 12.26 4.87
C CYS A 336 25.57 12.61 4.20
N ASN A 337 24.60 13.14 4.95
CA ASN A 337 23.25 13.33 4.43
C ASN A 337 23.04 14.69 3.73
N SER A 338 21.87 14.83 3.10
CA SER A 338 21.48 16.05 2.37
C SER A 338 21.33 17.28 3.27
N THR A 339 20.85 17.10 4.51
CA THR A 339 20.71 18.19 5.49
C THR A 339 22.05 18.82 5.84
N VAL A 340 23.08 18.02 6.08
CA VAL A 340 24.42 18.53 6.38
C VAL A 340 24.96 19.36 5.22
N ARG A 341 24.87 18.87 3.98
CA ARG A 341 25.32 19.60 2.77
C ARG A 341 24.63 20.95 2.64
N CYS A 342 23.30 20.96 2.66
CA CYS A 342 22.55 22.18 2.40
C CYS A 342 22.65 23.19 3.55
N ASN A 343 22.76 22.74 4.81
CA ASN A 343 23.03 23.65 5.92
C ASN A 343 24.44 24.25 5.83
N LYS A 344 25.45 23.49 5.41
CA LYS A 344 26.80 24.00 5.18
C LYS A 344 26.86 25.01 4.03
N ALA A 345 26.08 24.80 2.97
CA ALA A 345 25.92 25.79 1.92
C ALA A 345 25.28 27.08 2.46
N ALA A 346 24.21 26.96 3.26
CA ALA A 346 23.56 28.11 3.90
C ALA A 346 24.51 28.89 4.82
N GLU A 347 25.32 28.19 5.62
CA GLU A 347 26.36 28.78 6.49
C GLU A 347 27.41 29.59 5.69
N GLN A 348 27.64 29.26 4.42
CA GLN A 348 28.53 29.99 3.52
C GLN A 348 27.84 31.07 2.69
N GLY A 349 26.55 31.35 2.92
CA GLY A 349 25.79 32.42 2.26
C GLY A 349 25.01 32.01 1.01
N ALA A 350 24.99 30.71 0.66
CA ALA A 350 24.21 30.25 -0.48
C ALA A 350 22.71 30.55 -0.30
N ILE A 351 22.04 30.89 -1.40
CA ILE A 351 20.58 31.15 -1.40
C ILE A 351 19.75 29.92 -1.82
N GLY A 352 20.42 28.81 -2.13
CA GLY A 352 19.79 27.53 -2.43
C GLY A 352 20.80 26.39 -2.57
N CYS A 353 20.30 25.16 -2.56
CA CYS A 353 21.12 23.93 -2.59
C CYS A 353 20.53 22.91 -3.57
N LEU A 354 21.30 22.46 -4.56
CA LEU A 354 20.93 21.38 -5.46
C LEU A 354 21.84 20.18 -5.26
N LEU A 355 21.25 18.99 -5.14
CA LEU A 355 21.95 17.72 -5.11
C LEU A 355 21.60 16.96 -6.38
N TYR A 356 22.58 16.29 -7.00
CA TYR A 356 22.30 15.43 -8.15
C TYR A 356 22.70 13.99 -7.87
N ASN A 357 22.09 13.06 -8.63
CA ASN A 357 22.28 11.61 -8.47
C ASN A 357 21.74 11.06 -7.14
N ILE A 358 20.63 11.63 -6.66
CA ILE A 358 19.86 11.17 -5.52
C ILE A 358 18.37 11.35 -5.78
N ASP A 359 17.55 10.41 -5.32
CA ASP A 359 16.11 10.39 -5.64
C ASP A 359 15.30 11.35 -4.76
N SER A 360 15.70 11.54 -3.51
CA SER A 360 15.00 12.38 -2.52
C SER A 360 15.99 13.06 -1.57
N ILE A 361 15.62 14.24 -1.05
CA ILE A 361 16.41 14.95 -0.05
C ILE A 361 15.55 15.55 1.05
N ILE A 362 16.08 15.55 2.29
CA ILE A 362 15.53 16.36 3.38
C ILE A 362 15.88 17.83 3.14
N GLY A 363 17.13 18.10 2.74
CA GLY A 363 17.62 19.46 2.47
C GLY A 363 17.82 20.31 3.73
N SER A 364 17.90 21.63 3.55
CA SER A 364 18.02 22.60 4.64
C SER A 364 16.64 23.08 5.11
N SER A 365 16.53 23.52 6.37
CA SER A 365 15.36 24.26 6.88
C SER A 365 15.51 25.79 6.74
N VAL A 366 16.61 26.27 6.15
CA VAL A 366 16.95 27.71 6.05
C VAL A 366 16.86 28.20 4.61
N ILE A 367 17.27 27.38 3.64
CA ILE A 367 17.31 27.71 2.20
C ILE A 367 16.57 26.66 1.38
N PRO A 368 15.97 27.03 0.23
CA PRO A 368 15.36 26.07 -0.68
C PRO A 368 16.39 25.03 -1.13
N SER A 369 15.95 23.79 -1.23
CA SER A 369 16.79 22.68 -1.65
C SER A 369 16.06 21.84 -2.70
N GLY A 370 16.77 21.20 -3.61
CA GLY A 370 16.18 20.23 -4.53
C GLY A 370 17.12 19.14 -5.00
N SER A 371 16.58 17.99 -5.40
CA SER A 371 17.32 16.96 -6.14
C SER A 371 17.02 17.00 -7.63
N ILE A 372 18.04 16.72 -8.43
CA ILE A 372 17.97 16.62 -9.89
C ILE A 372 18.63 15.34 -10.39
N SER A 373 18.36 14.98 -11.65
CA SER A 373 18.97 13.80 -12.28
C SER A 373 20.49 13.93 -12.39
N LEU A 374 21.19 12.80 -12.52
CA LEU A 374 22.62 12.78 -12.81
C LEU A 374 22.93 13.52 -14.12
N GLU A 375 22.12 13.33 -15.15
CA GLU A 375 22.28 13.96 -16.46
C GLU A 375 22.10 15.49 -16.39
N ASP A 376 21.08 15.96 -15.67
CA ASP A 376 20.86 17.39 -15.47
C ASP A 376 21.98 18.04 -14.65
N GLY A 377 22.48 17.36 -13.61
CA GLY A 377 23.65 17.81 -12.85
C GLY A 377 24.89 17.97 -13.73
N GLN A 378 25.18 16.99 -14.59
CA GLN A 378 26.28 17.07 -15.56
C GLN A 378 26.08 18.19 -16.59
N SER A 379 24.85 18.40 -17.05
CA SER A 379 24.50 19.50 -17.96
C SER A 379 24.78 20.87 -17.31
N ILE A 380 24.38 21.06 -16.05
CA ILE A 380 24.65 22.30 -15.29
C ILE A 380 26.16 22.51 -15.13
N ILE A 381 26.92 21.46 -14.77
CA ILE A 381 28.38 21.55 -14.63
C ILE A 381 29.02 22.03 -15.93
N LYS A 382 28.58 21.50 -17.08
CA LYS A 382 29.07 21.94 -18.39
C LYS A 382 28.78 23.43 -18.62
N ILE A 383 27.54 23.87 -18.40
CA ILE A 383 27.13 25.28 -18.58
C ILE A 383 27.98 26.22 -17.71
N VAL A 384 28.14 25.90 -16.43
CA VAL A 384 28.89 26.73 -15.47
C VAL A 384 30.39 26.73 -15.75
N THR A 385 30.93 25.61 -16.26
CA THR A 385 32.35 25.52 -16.65
C THR A 385 32.66 26.38 -17.87
N GLU A 386 31.73 26.46 -18.83
CA GLU A 386 31.83 27.31 -20.01
C GLU A 386 31.57 28.80 -19.70
N ASN A 387 30.64 29.09 -18.78
CA ASN A 387 30.30 30.43 -18.34
C ASN A 387 29.89 30.44 -16.86
N SER A 388 30.82 30.83 -15.98
CA SER A 388 30.56 30.90 -14.52
C SER A 388 29.56 31.98 -14.09
N SER A 389 29.22 32.92 -14.99
CA SER A 389 28.19 33.95 -14.77
C SER A 389 26.84 33.58 -15.42
N ALA A 390 26.66 32.32 -15.82
CA ALA A 390 25.40 31.80 -16.35
C ALA A 390 24.25 32.00 -15.35
N ILE A 391 23.16 32.63 -15.80
CA ILE A 391 21.97 32.89 -15.00
C ILE A 391 20.93 31.80 -15.23
N PHE A 392 20.51 31.16 -14.15
CA PHE A 392 19.43 30.19 -14.11
C PHE A 392 18.19 30.85 -13.50
N THR A 393 17.01 30.46 -13.97
CA THR A 393 15.72 30.91 -13.41
C THR A 393 15.11 29.76 -12.61
N PHE A 394 15.04 29.90 -11.29
CA PHE A 394 14.42 28.91 -10.41
C PHE A 394 12.95 29.28 -10.22
N THR A 395 12.03 28.33 -10.45
CA THR A 395 10.59 28.61 -10.41
C THR A 395 9.89 27.90 -9.25
N ASN A 396 8.73 28.42 -8.88
CA ASN A 396 7.76 27.78 -7.99
C ASN A 396 6.52 27.28 -8.78
N MET A 397 6.68 27.08 -10.08
CA MET A 397 5.61 26.68 -10.99
C MET A 397 5.76 25.20 -11.35
N LEU A 398 4.63 24.53 -11.51
CA LEU A 398 4.60 23.15 -12.00
C LEU A 398 4.57 23.15 -13.53
N GLU A 399 5.19 22.12 -14.11
CA GLU A 399 5.16 21.81 -15.53
C GLU A 399 5.11 20.29 -15.71
N PHE A 400 4.50 19.81 -16.79
CA PHE A 400 4.44 18.39 -17.07
C PHE A 400 5.78 17.85 -17.58
N ASN A 401 6.37 16.93 -16.82
CA ASN A 401 7.56 16.17 -17.16
C ASN A 401 7.17 14.77 -17.67
N PRO A 402 7.57 14.36 -18.88
CA PRO A 402 7.33 13.01 -19.38
C PRO A 402 8.07 11.93 -18.56
N MET A 403 7.38 10.85 -18.24
CA MET A 403 7.94 9.76 -17.45
C MET A 403 8.49 8.63 -18.33
N LEU A 404 9.72 8.19 -18.04
CA LEU A 404 10.32 7.05 -18.73
C LEU A 404 9.63 5.72 -18.41
N THR A 405 9.04 5.61 -17.22
CA THR A 405 8.37 4.41 -16.70
C THR A 405 6.91 4.29 -17.11
N VAL A 406 6.40 5.20 -17.96
CA VAL A 406 5.02 5.20 -18.45
C VAL A 406 4.52 3.81 -18.80
N GLY A 407 3.38 3.44 -18.21
CA GLY A 407 2.73 2.16 -18.50
C GLY A 407 3.45 0.95 -17.92
N ALA A 408 4.49 1.09 -17.10
CA ALA A 408 5.08 0.00 -16.32
C ALA A 408 4.48 -0.04 -14.90
N PRO A 409 4.45 -1.20 -14.21
CA PRO A 409 4.05 -1.25 -12.82
C PRO A 409 4.97 -0.41 -11.94
N SER A 410 4.37 0.36 -11.03
CA SER A 410 5.13 1.15 -10.07
C SER A 410 5.94 0.22 -9.15
N PRO A 411 7.22 0.53 -8.86
CA PRO A 411 8.11 -0.37 -8.11
C PRO A 411 7.69 -0.58 -6.65
N PHE A 412 6.89 0.33 -6.09
CA PHE A 412 6.37 0.23 -4.74
C PHE A 412 5.14 -0.68 -4.64
N THR A 413 4.43 -0.96 -5.75
CA THR A 413 3.13 -1.66 -5.68
C THR A 413 3.27 -3.02 -4.98
N SER A 414 2.49 -3.22 -3.90
CA SER A 414 2.51 -4.47 -3.13
C SER A 414 2.22 -5.68 -4.00
N LEU A 415 2.89 -6.78 -3.69
CA LEU A 415 2.85 -8.03 -4.45
C LEU A 415 1.93 -9.03 -3.77
N GLY A 416 1.10 -9.70 -4.56
CA GLY A 416 0.52 -10.98 -4.15
C GLY A 416 1.51 -12.12 -4.33
N LEU A 417 1.07 -13.38 -4.29
CA LEU A 417 -0.26 -13.82 -3.85
C LEU A 417 -0.45 -13.52 -2.35
N THR A 418 -1.69 -13.65 -1.88
CA THR A 418 -1.95 -13.63 -0.43
C THR A 418 -1.32 -14.85 0.26
N SER A 419 -1.31 -14.89 1.59
CA SER A 419 -0.84 -16.07 2.33
C SER A 419 -1.73 -17.30 2.21
N ASP A 420 -2.94 -17.14 1.68
CA ASP A 420 -3.81 -18.25 1.29
C ASP A 420 -3.72 -18.55 -0.23
N LEU A 421 -2.70 -18.02 -0.91
CA LEU A 421 -2.48 -18.14 -2.35
C LEU A 421 -3.64 -17.61 -3.22
N LEU A 422 -4.50 -16.74 -2.66
CA LEU A 422 -5.49 -16.01 -3.44
C LEU A 422 -4.80 -15.01 -4.38
N PHE A 423 -5.36 -14.90 -5.59
CA PHE A 423 -4.88 -14.01 -6.65
C PHE A 423 -5.15 -12.54 -6.31
N LYS A 424 -4.06 -11.77 -6.12
CA LYS A 424 -4.05 -10.34 -5.79
C LYS A 424 -2.77 -9.69 -6.34
N PRO A 425 -2.77 -8.39 -6.69
CA PRO A 425 -3.96 -7.59 -6.98
C PRO A 425 -4.74 -8.19 -8.15
N GLN A 426 -6.04 -7.89 -8.26
CA GLN A 426 -6.83 -8.40 -9.37
C GLN A 426 -6.64 -7.59 -10.66
N ILE A 427 -6.38 -6.28 -10.52
CA ILE A 427 -6.21 -5.35 -11.64
C ILE A 427 -5.30 -4.20 -11.20
N SER A 428 -4.75 -3.44 -12.15
CA SER A 428 -4.00 -2.23 -11.88
C SER A 428 -4.68 -0.98 -12.41
N GLY A 429 -4.49 0.14 -11.72
CA GLY A 429 -4.89 1.47 -12.15
C GLY A 429 -3.68 2.40 -12.28
N ILE A 430 -3.92 3.62 -12.77
CA ILE A 430 -2.88 4.65 -12.79
C ILE A 430 -2.67 5.17 -11.37
N GLY A 431 -1.49 4.91 -10.81
CA GLY A 431 -1.16 5.24 -9.42
C GLY A 431 0.22 5.86 -9.23
N GLY A 432 1.13 5.76 -10.20
CA GLY A 432 2.37 6.53 -10.19
C GLY A 432 2.19 7.87 -10.88
N TYR A 433 2.74 8.94 -10.30
CA TYR A 433 2.83 10.28 -10.91
C TYR A 433 1.47 10.91 -11.26
N VAL A 434 0.50 10.80 -10.36
CA VAL A 434 -0.89 11.20 -10.66
C VAL A 434 -1.12 12.64 -10.26
N TYR A 435 -1.37 13.49 -11.26
CA TYR A 435 -1.79 14.88 -11.07
C TYR A 435 -3.27 14.96 -10.66
N SER A 436 -3.58 15.62 -9.54
CA SER A 436 -4.96 15.80 -9.06
C SER A 436 -5.06 16.99 -8.10
N THR A 437 -6.29 17.30 -7.67
CA THR A 437 -6.63 18.38 -6.74
C THR A 437 -5.99 18.18 -5.37
N ILE A 438 -5.46 19.23 -4.76
CA ILE A 438 -5.12 19.27 -3.33
C ILE A 438 -5.92 20.40 -2.68
N SER A 439 -5.96 20.49 -1.35
CA SER A 439 -6.62 21.64 -0.72
C SER A 439 -5.82 22.93 -0.95
N SER A 440 -6.48 24.07 -0.83
CA SER A 440 -5.81 25.37 -0.87
C SER A 440 -4.76 25.52 0.23
N TYR A 441 -4.99 24.93 1.41
CA TYR A 441 -4.05 24.89 2.52
C TYR A 441 -2.81 24.04 2.17
N ALA A 442 -3.00 22.86 1.59
CA ALA A 442 -1.90 22.00 1.17
C ALA A 442 -1.04 22.68 0.09
N ALA A 443 -1.66 23.36 -0.87
CA ALA A 443 -0.97 24.12 -1.90
C ALA A 443 -0.11 25.24 -1.29
N GLN A 444 -0.66 26.00 -0.34
CA GLN A 444 0.07 27.06 0.36
C GLN A 444 1.28 26.51 1.13
N ASN A 445 1.12 25.39 1.84
CA ASN A 445 2.22 24.74 2.57
C ASN A 445 3.30 24.19 1.65
N GLN A 446 2.95 23.81 0.42
CA GLN A 446 3.90 23.36 -0.62
C GLN A 446 4.42 24.52 -1.48
N TYR A 447 4.05 25.77 -1.16
CA TYR A 447 4.38 26.99 -1.92
C TYR A 447 3.98 26.92 -3.40
N LEU A 448 2.94 26.14 -3.71
CA LEU A 448 2.37 26.01 -5.03
C LEU A 448 1.38 27.14 -5.27
N THR A 449 1.35 27.65 -6.50
CA THR A 449 0.42 28.71 -6.89
C THR A 449 -1.01 28.22 -7.03
N ASN A 450 -1.19 26.93 -7.34
CA ASN A 450 -2.46 26.33 -7.70
C ASN A 450 -2.71 25.08 -6.85
N ALA A 451 -3.98 24.80 -6.56
CA ALA A 451 -4.43 23.69 -5.72
C ALA A 451 -4.39 22.32 -6.42
N TYR A 452 -3.27 21.99 -7.06
CA TYR A 452 -3.02 20.68 -7.69
C TYR A 452 -1.57 20.24 -7.48
N ALA A 453 -1.38 18.93 -7.32
CA ALA A 453 -0.05 18.32 -7.21
C ALA A 453 -0.04 16.88 -7.75
N SER A 454 1.17 16.37 -8.01
CA SER A 454 1.39 14.97 -8.39
C SER A 454 1.72 14.14 -7.16
N TYR A 455 0.98 13.04 -6.95
CA TYR A 455 1.28 12.05 -5.91
C TYR A 455 1.37 10.65 -6.50
N SER A 456 2.12 9.77 -5.81
CA SER A 456 2.28 8.37 -6.22
C SER A 456 1.91 7.40 -5.10
N GLY A 457 1.19 6.35 -5.46
CA GLY A 457 0.76 5.28 -4.57
C GLY A 457 -0.36 4.44 -5.18
N THR A 458 -0.53 3.21 -4.71
CA THR A 458 -1.76 2.42 -4.99
C THR A 458 -3.01 3.15 -4.49
N SER A 459 -2.86 4.09 -3.55
CA SER A 459 -3.89 5.03 -3.12
C SER A 459 -4.47 5.88 -4.26
N MET A 460 -3.69 6.21 -5.29
CA MET A 460 -4.17 6.96 -6.46
C MET A 460 -4.83 6.02 -7.50
N ALA A 461 -4.30 4.81 -7.65
CA ALA A 461 -4.86 3.80 -8.56
C ALA A 461 -6.25 3.30 -8.13
N CYS A 462 -6.47 3.17 -6.82
CA CYS A 462 -7.72 2.68 -6.23
C CYS A 462 -8.97 3.51 -6.64
N PRO A 463 -9.05 4.83 -6.38
CA PRO A 463 -10.18 5.65 -6.81
C PRO A 463 -10.30 5.72 -8.34
N TYR A 464 -9.18 5.60 -9.06
CA TYR A 464 -9.19 5.56 -10.51
C TYR A 464 -10.00 4.37 -11.03
N VAL A 465 -9.72 3.16 -10.52
CA VAL A 465 -10.48 1.94 -10.86
C VAL A 465 -11.92 1.99 -10.33
N ALA A 466 -12.14 2.58 -9.14
CA ALA A 466 -13.51 2.80 -8.65
C ALA A 466 -14.33 3.69 -9.60
N GLY A 467 -13.69 4.72 -10.18
CA GLY A 467 -14.29 5.57 -11.20
C GLY A 467 -14.65 4.81 -12.47
N THR A 468 -13.79 3.92 -12.97
CA THR A 468 -14.10 3.13 -14.18
C THR A 468 -15.26 2.16 -13.94
N LEU A 469 -15.36 1.59 -12.74
CA LEU A 469 -16.51 0.81 -12.32
C LEU A 469 -17.79 1.66 -12.25
N ALA A 470 -17.70 2.91 -11.80
CA ALA A 470 -18.85 3.82 -11.82
C ALA A 470 -19.32 4.15 -13.24
N LEU A 471 -18.40 4.29 -14.20
CA LEU A 471 -18.77 4.42 -15.61
C LEU A 471 -19.56 3.19 -16.09
N TYR A 472 -19.10 1.98 -15.75
CA TYR A 472 -19.82 0.75 -16.09
C TYR A 472 -21.22 0.70 -15.46
N LEU A 473 -21.33 0.94 -14.15
CA LEU A 473 -22.63 0.93 -13.46
C LEU A 473 -23.59 1.97 -14.03
N SER A 474 -23.11 3.18 -14.32
CA SER A 474 -23.88 4.24 -14.99
C SER A 474 -24.43 3.76 -16.34
N GLN A 475 -23.62 3.05 -17.15
CA GLN A 475 -24.04 2.54 -18.46
C GLN A 475 -25.17 1.52 -18.38
N ILE A 476 -25.16 0.65 -17.35
CA ILE A 476 -26.19 -0.37 -17.15
C ILE A 476 -27.39 0.11 -16.31
N GLY A 477 -27.45 1.41 -16.01
CA GLY A 477 -28.54 2.03 -15.25
C GLY A 477 -28.47 1.82 -13.74
N ASN A 478 -27.30 1.46 -13.22
CA ASN A 478 -26.99 1.23 -11.80
C ASN A 478 -28.09 0.44 -11.06
N PRO A 479 -28.30 -0.85 -11.41
CA PRO A 479 -29.39 -1.64 -10.83
C PRO A 479 -29.20 -1.79 -9.32
N ALA A 480 -30.29 -1.80 -8.56
CA ALA A 480 -30.23 -1.75 -7.10
C ALA A 480 -29.46 -2.94 -6.48
N PRO A 481 -28.69 -2.75 -5.39
CA PRO A 481 -27.89 -3.80 -4.75
C PRO A 481 -28.62 -5.13 -4.47
N GLU A 482 -29.89 -5.08 -4.06
CA GLU A 482 -30.72 -6.25 -3.76
C GLU A 482 -31.04 -7.13 -4.99
N THR A 483 -30.72 -6.68 -6.20
CA THR A 483 -30.93 -7.44 -7.44
C THR A 483 -29.79 -8.39 -7.79
N VAL A 484 -28.66 -8.35 -7.05
CA VAL A 484 -27.46 -9.14 -7.36
C VAL A 484 -27.71 -10.66 -7.43
N ASN A 485 -28.65 -11.18 -6.64
CA ASN A 485 -29.00 -12.61 -6.62
C ASN A 485 -30.27 -12.94 -7.42
N LYS A 486 -30.83 -11.99 -8.17
CA LYS A 486 -32.04 -12.22 -8.97
C LYS A 486 -31.63 -12.67 -10.38
N ALA A 487 -32.21 -13.79 -10.83
CA ALA A 487 -32.04 -14.27 -12.20
C ALA A 487 -32.48 -13.20 -13.19
N PHE A 488 -31.77 -13.12 -14.33
CA PHE A 488 -32.11 -12.23 -15.43
C PHE A 488 -33.45 -12.69 -16.05
N ASN A 489 -34.55 -12.15 -15.54
CA ASN A 489 -35.88 -12.34 -16.10
C ASN A 489 -36.27 -11.07 -16.87
N ASN A 490 -36.95 -11.24 -18.01
CA ASN A 490 -37.40 -10.20 -18.96
C ASN A 490 -38.17 -9.02 -18.33
N GLY A 491 -37.50 -8.15 -17.55
CA GLY A 491 -38.08 -6.96 -16.94
C GLY A 491 -37.35 -6.40 -15.70
N THR A 492 -36.47 -7.15 -15.03
CA THR A 492 -35.64 -6.63 -13.92
C THR A 492 -34.20 -6.43 -14.38
N THR A 493 -33.65 -5.23 -14.20
CA THR A 493 -32.22 -4.98 -14.39
C THR A 493 -31.42 -5.72 -13.31
N HIS A 494 -30.51 -6.58 -13.74
CA HIS A 494 -29.65 -7.39 -12.87
C HIS A 494 -28.39 -6.58 -12.50
N ARG A 495 -28.10 -6.43 -11.20
CA ARG A 495 -26.82 -5.90 -10.73
C ARG A 495 -25.75 -6.99 -10.81
N PRO A 496 -24.64 -6.79 -11.55
CA PRO A 496 -23.59 -7.80 -11.67
C PRO A 496 -22.99 -8.18 -10.31
N SER A 497 -22.75 -9.46 -10.06
CA SER A 497 -21.93 -9.90 -8.94
C SER A 497 -20.49 -9.38 -9.07
N ILE A 498 -19.74 -9.38 -7.96
CA ILE A 498 -18.32 -9.01 -8.00
C ILE A 498 -17.51 -9.88 -8.96
N SER A 499 -17.84 -11.17 -9.07
CA SER A 499 -17.20 -12.08 -10.01
C SER A 499 -17.51 -11.71 -11.46
N GLU A 500 -18.73 -11.29 -11.78
CA GLU A 500 -19.08 -10.82 -13.14
C GLU A 500 -18.37 -9.51 -13.49
N VAL A 501 -18.25 -8.59 -12.52
CA VAL A 501 -17.44 -7.38 -12.69
C VAL A 501 -15.97 -7.73 -12.94
N LEU A 502 -15.38 -8.61 -12.13
CA LEU A 502 -14.00 -9.05 -12.33
C LEU A 502 -13.82 -9.76 -13.67
N ASN A 503 -14.76 -10.63 -14.06
CA ASN A 503 -14.74 -11.29 -15.37
C ASN A 503 -14.68 -10.30 -16.52
N LEU A 504 -15.45 -9.22 -16.44
CA LEU A 504 -15.46 -8.17 -17.44
C LEU A 504 -14.17 -7.35 -17.45
N PHE A 505 -13.77 -6.84 -16.29
CA PHE A 505 -12.67 -5.87 -16.19
C PHE A 505 -11.29 -6.52 -16.33
N GLN A 506 -11.08 -7.72 -15.79
CA GLN A 506 -9.79 -8.41 -15.89
C GLN A 506 -9.55 -8.91 -17.32
N SER A 507 -10.56 -9.49 -17.97
CA SER A 507 -10.39 -10.00 -19.33
C SER A 507 -10.12 -8.92 -20.37
N ASN A 508 -10.51 -7.68 -20.08
CA ASN A 508 -10.32 -6.53 -20.96
C ASN A 508 -9.24 -5.56 -20.43
N ALA A 509 -8.47 -5.93 -19.40
CA ALA A 509 -7.33 -5.14 -18.95
C ALA A 509 -6.14 -5.32 -19.91
N ASN A 510 -5.25 -4.34 -19.97
CA ASN A 510 -4.06 -4.38 -20.82
C ASN A 510 -2.85 -4.86 -19.98
N PRO A 511 -2.27 -6.05 -20.25
CA PRO A 511 -1.01 -6.46 -19.65
C PRO A 511 0.10 -5.44 -19.94
N VAL A 512 0.91 -5.14 -18.92
CA VAL A 512 2.00 -4.17 -18.99
C VAL A 512 3.37 -4.82 -18.87
N ASN A 513 4.37 -4.18 -19.47
CA ASN A 513 5.76 -4.63 -19.47
C ASN A 513 6.51 -4.16 -18.23
N ILE A 514 7.56 -4.90 -17.88
CA ILE A 514 8.59 -4.42 -16.96
C ILE A 514 9.27 -3.21 -17.62
N TYR A 515 9.56 -2.16 -16.83
CA TYR A 515 10.29 -1.00 -17.33
C TYR A 515 11.59 -1.42 -18.04
N ASN A 516 11.83 -0.85 -19.23
CA ASN A 516 12.99 -1.13 -20.07
C ASN A 516 13.17 -2.62 -20.44
N SER A 517 12.05 -3.33 -20.61
CA SER A 517 12.02 -4.74 -21.00
C SER A 517 10.88 -5.02 -21.98
N THR A 518 11.05 -6.05 -22.80
CA THR A 518 9.97 -6.61 -23.63
C THR A 518 9.15 -7.66 -22.90
N LEU A 519 9.55 -8.03 -21.68
CA LEU A 519 8.85 -9.00 -20.85
C LEU A 519 7.68 -8.34 -20.13
N LEU A 520 6.54 -9.04 -20.10
CA LEU A 520 5.41 -8.70 -19.24
C LEU A 520 5.85 -8.75 -17.77
N ALA A 521 5.34 -7.80 -16.98
CA ALA A 521 5.49 -7.87 -15.54
C ALA A 521 4.74 -9.08 -14.97
N SER A 522 5.17 -9.58 -13.82
CA SER A 522 4.49 -10.72 -13.20
C SER A 522 3.05 -10.35 -12.83
N THR A 523 2.11 -11.28 -13.02
CA THR A 523 0.72 -11.06 -12.67
C THR A 523 0.50 -10.93 -11.16
N VAL A 524 1.45 -11.36 -10.32
CA VAL A 524 1.42 -11.06 -8.88
C VAL A 524 1.73 -9.60 -8.54
N GLN A 525 2.26 -8.84 -9.51
CA GLN A 525 2.54 -7.41 -9.41
C GLN A 525 1.43 -6.57 -10.07
N GLN A 526 1.05 -6.94 -11.29
CA GLN A 526 0.13 -6.14 -12.12
C GLN A 526 -1.33 -6.65 -12.14
N GLY A 527 -1.61 -7.83 -11.58
CA GLY A 527 -2.90 -8.50 -11.72
C GLY A 527 -3.19 -8.85 -13.19
N ALA A 528 -4.41 -8.53 -13.64
CA ALA A 528 -4.79 -8.62 -15.04
C ALA A 528 -4.14 -7.56 -15.95
N GLY A 529 -3.42 -6.59 -15.38
CA GLY A 529 -2.85 -5.46 -16.09
C GLY A 529 -3.58 -4.15 -15.83
N LEU A 530 -3.25 -3.12 -16.61
CA LEU A 530 -3.83 -1.79 -16.51
C LEU A 530 -5.29 -1.80 -16.98
N VAL A 531 -6.19 -1.24 -16.17
CA VAL A 531 -7.61 -1.12 -16.51
C VAL A 531 -7.84 -0.42 -17.85
N ASN A 532 -8.71 -0.99 -18.68
CA ASN A 532 -9.17 -0.37 -19.93
C ASN A 532 -10.68 -0.20 -19.91
N ALA A 533 -11.14 0.98 -19.47
CA ALA A 533 -12.55 1.27 -19.30
C ALA A 533 -13.33 1.15 -20.62
N PHE A 534 -12.78 1.66 -21.73
CA PHE A 534 -13.47 1.59 -23.01
C PHE A 534 -13.65 0.16 -23.49
N GLN A 535 -12.60 -0.67 -23.41
CA GLN A 535 -12.70 -2.07 -23.81
C GLN A 535 -13.70 -2.83 -22.92
N ALA A 536 -13.65 -2.64 -21.59
CA ALA A 536 -14.61 -3.26 -20.68
C ALA A 536 -16.06 -2.84 -20.97
N LEU A 537 -16.33 -1.53 -21.16
CA LEU A 537 -17.69 -1.02 -21.41
C LEU A 537 -18.24 -1.37 -22.81
N THR A 538 -17.37 -1.76 -23.74
CA THR A 538 -17.74 -2.17 -25.12
C THR A 538 -17.48 -3.65 -25.39
N ALA A 539 -17.18 -4.42 -24.34
CA ALA A 539 -16.88 -5.83 -24.46
C ALA A 539 -18.10 -6.62 -24.94
N THR A 540 -17.87 -7.50 -25.91
CA THR A 540 -18.86 -8.43 -26.46
C THR A 540 -18.55 -9.89 -26.07
N THR A 541 -17.35 -10.12 -25.52
CA THR A 541 -16.84 -11.41 -25.08
C THR A 541 -16.36 -11.29 -23.64
N ILE A 542 -16.71 -12.27 -22.81
CA ILE A 542 -16.31 -12.35 -21.40
C ILE A 542 -15.75 -13.75 -21.16
N ILE A 543 -14.63 -13.86 -20.44
CA ILE A 543 -14.08 -15.13 -20.00
C ILE A 543 -14.36 -15.33 -18.52
N SER A 544 -14.71 -16.56 -18.13
CA SER A 544 -14.87 -16.93 -16.73
C SER A 544 -14.30 -18.33 -16.44
N PRO A 545 -13.57 -18.53 -15.33
CA PRO A 545 -13.07 -17.47 -14.44
C PRO A 545 -12.02 -16.60 -15.15
N SER A 546 -11.99 -15.30 -14.84
CA SER A 546 -11.04 -14.35 -15.42
C SER A 546 -9.67 -14.31 -14.78
N GLU A 547 -9.45 -15.11 -13.74
CA GLU A 547 -8.15 -15.30 -13.11
C GLU A 547 -8.00 -16.76 -12.68
N LEU A 548 -6.77 -17.26 -12.74
CA LEU A 548 -6.44 -18.63 -12.32
C LEU A 548 -5.38 -18.60 -11.22
N ALA A 549 -5.81 -18.83 -9.98
CA ALA A 549 -4.91 -19.19 -8.89
C ALA A 549 -4.49 -20.66 -9.07
N LEU A 550 -3.30 -20.85 -9.63
CA LEU A 550 -2.77 -22.16 -9.96
C LEU A 550 -1.89 -22.68 -8.82
N ASN A 551 -1.80 -24.00 -8.72
CA ASN A 551 -0.74 -24.61 -7.91
C ASN A 551 0.55 -24.71 -8.73
N ASP A 552 0.56 -25.31 -9.94
CA ASP A 552 1.82 -25.60 -10.64
C ASP A 552 1.69 -25.67 -12.21
N THR A 553 2.40 -24.77 -12.93
CA THR A 553 3.16 -24.94 -14.23
C THR A 553 2.51 -25.16 -15.64
N THR A 554 3.30 -25.19 -16.73
CA THR A 554 3.03 -24.98 -18.20
C THR A 554 1.70 -25.44 -18.83
N VAL A 555 1.14 -24.60 -19.71
CA VAL A 555 -0.23 -24.74 -20.24
C VAL A 555 -0.30 -25.53 -21.55
N HIS A 556 -1.02 -26.65 -21.57
CA HIS A 556 -1.60 -27.24 -22.78
C HIS A 556 -3.07 -26.83 -22.88
N ILE A 557 -3.40 -26.12 -23.95
CA ILE A 557 -4.75 -25.62 -24.23
C ILE A 557 -5.44 -26.60 -25.18
N TRP A 558 -6.63 -27.10 -24.82
CA TRP A 558 -7.45 -27.87 -25.75
C TRP A 558 -8.95 -27.53 -25.63
N PRO A 559 -9.63 -27.18 -26.73
CA PRO A 559 -9.11 -26.97 -28.09
C PRO A 559 -8.37 -25.63 -28.22
N GLU A 560 -7.37 -25.56 -29.10
CA GLU A 560 -6.65 -24.30 -29.42
C GLU A 560 -7.49 -23.34 -30.28
N TYR A 561 -8.45 -23.87 -31.03
CA TYR A 561 -9.36 -23.10 -31.89
C TYR A 561 -10.80 -23.54 -31.71
N PHE A 562 -11.72 -22.59 -31.70
CA PHE A 562 -13.16 -22.84 -31.65
C PHE A 562 -13.94 -21.67 -32.24
N GLN A 563 -15.18 -21.96 -32.67
CA GLN A 563 -16.15 -20.94 -33.06
C GLN A 563 -17.20 -20.79 -31.93
N LEU A 564 -17.63 -19.55 -31.68
CA LEU A 564 -18.75 -19.21 -30.82
C LEU A 564 -19.75 -18.37 -31.61
N ASP A 565 -21.00 -18.83 -31.71
CA ASP A 565 -22.08 -18.01 -32.27
C ASP A 565 -22.63 -17.04 -31.19
N PRO A 566 -23.33 -15.95 -31.57
CA PRO A 566 -23.90 -15.01 -30.61
C PRO A 566 -24.74 -15.69 -29.52
N GLY A 567 -24.42 -15.40 -28.25
CA GLY A 567 -25.11 -15.96 -27.09
C GLY A 567 -24.69 -17.38 -26.68
N GLN A 568 -23.76 -18.02 -27.42
CA GLN A 568 -23.20 -19.31 -27.01
C GLN A 568 -22.06 -19.16 -26.00
N SER A 569 -21.82 -20.21 -25.23
CA SER A 569 -20.66 -20.36 -24.37
C SER A 569 -19.96 -21.69 -24.65
N ARG A 570 -18.64 -21.75 -24.41
CA ARG A 570 -17.83 -22.95 -24.58
C ARG A 570 -16.81 -23.06 -23.45
N THR A 571 -16.66 -24.26 -22.92
CA THR A 571 -15.61 -24.58 -21.95
C THR A 571 -14.34 -25.00 -22.67
N VAL A 572 -13.21 -24.37 -22.33
CA VAL A 572 -11.87 -24.74 -22.79
C VAL A 572 -11.14 -25.43 -21.63
N THR A 573 -10.46 -26.54 -21.91
CA THR A 573 -9.70 -27.26 -20.89
C THR A 573 -8.23 -26.86 -20.98
N LEU A 574 -7.68 -26.40 -19.86
CA LEU A 574 -6.27 -26.05 -19.70
C LEU A 574 -5.61 -27.12 -18.83
N LYS A 575 -4.49 -27.69 -19.28
CA LYS A 575 -3.65 -28.59 -18.48
C LYS A 575 -2.34 -27.90 -18.14
N PHE A 576 -1.98 -27.93 -16.88
CA PHE A 576 -0.79 -27.26 -16.32
C PHE A 576 0.30 -28.32 -16.01
N HIS A 577 1.58 -28.11 -16.38
CA HIS A 577 2.70 -29.08 -16.35
C HIS A 577 4.06 -28.50 -15.93
N ALA A 578 4.80 -29.12 -14.99
CA ALA A 578 6.04 -28.57 -14.37
C ALA A 578 7.03 -27.92 -15.35
N SER A 579 7.48 -26.68 -15.10
CA SER A 579 8.59 -26.10 -15.88
C SER A 579 9.91 -26.72 -15.42
N ASP A 580 10.67 -27.27 -16.36
CA ASP A 580 11.98 -27.84 -16.08
C ASP A 580 12.96 -26.74 -15.61
N GLY A 581 13.46 -26.84 -14.37
CA GLY A 581 14.55 -25.98 -13.86
C GLY A 581 14.25 -25.13 -12.62
N ALA A 582 12.99 -25.03 -12.17
CA ALA A 582 12.66 -24.38 -10.91
C ALA A 582 13.02 -25.27 -9.71
N ASN A 583 13.75 -24.74 -8.72
CA ASN A 583 14.03 -25.48 -7.49
C ASN A 583 12.85 -25.28 -6.50
N PRO A 584 12.03 -26.31 -6.23
CA PRO A 584 10.82 -26.19 -5.42
C PRO A 584 11.09 -25.81 -3.96
N ASN A 585 12.33 -25.98 -3.47
CA ASN A 585 12.72 -25.57 -2.13
C ASN A 585 12.72 -24.04 -1.95
N PHE A 586 12.81 -23.28 -3.04
CA PHE A 586 12.73 -21.81 -2.99
C PHE A 586 11.31 -21.28 -3.21
N LEU A 587 10.34 -22.16 -3.50
CA LEU A 587 8.94 -21.78 -3.76
C LEU A 587 8.81 -20.63 -4.79
N PRO A 588 9.44 -20.72 -5.97
CA PRO A 588 9.39 -19.63 -6.94
C PRO A 588 7.97 -19.43 -7.47
N ILE A 589 7.64 -18.17 -7.77
CA ILE A 589 6.36 -17.78 -8.37
C ILE A 589 6.41 -18.06 -9.87
N TYR A 590 5.39 -18.75 -10.36
CA TYR A 590 5.13 -18.94 -11.78
C TYR A 590 3.86 -18.17 -12.16
N SER A 591 3.94 -17.31 -13.18
CA SER A 591 2.83 -16.44 -13.57
C SER A 591 2.87 -16.12 -15.06
N GLY A 592 1.71 -15.80 -15.64
CA GLY A 592 1.59 -15.36 -17.03
C GLY A 592 0.15 -15.06 -17.42
N PHE A 593 -0.08 -14.97 -18.72
CA PHE A 593 -1.40 -14.71 -19.29
C PHE A 593 -1.76 -15.81 -20.30
N ILE A 594 -3.05 -16.12 -20.38
CA ILE A 594 -3.63 -16.90 -21.46
C ILE A 594 -4.40 -15.92 -22.34
N ASP A 595 -3.98 -15.84 -23.59
CA ASP A 595 -4.57 -14.92 -24.56
C ASP A 595 -5.62 -15.66 -25.40
N VAL A 596 -6.80 -15.06 -25.51
CA VAL A 596 -7.84 -15.50 -26.45
C VAL A 596 -8.05 -14.37 -27.45
N ALA A 597 -7.54 -14.59 -28.66
CA ALA A 597 -7.68 -13.66 -29.77
C ALA A 597 -8.95 -13.99 -30.58
N ASN A 598 -9.71 -12.96 -30.91
CA ASN A 598 -10.80 -13.03 -31.88
C ASN A 598 -10.26 -12.71 -33.28
N ASP A 599 -10.54 -13.57 -34.26
CA ASP A 599 -10.14 -13.40 -35.66
C ASP A 599 -10.99 -12.37 -36.42
N VAL A 600 -12.14 -11.96 -35.86
CA VAL A 600 -13.07 -11.00 -36.50
C VAL A 600 -12.69 -9.54 -36.24
N ASP A 601 -12.32 -9.19 -35.01
CA ASP A 601 -12.02 -7.81 -34.60
C ASP A 601 -10.62 -7.61 -34.02
N GLU A 602 -9.77 -8.64 -34.11
CA GLU A 602 -8.39 -8.68 -33.60
C GLU A 602 -8.27 -8.34 -32.10
N LYS A 603 -9.40 -8.30 -31.37
CA LYS A 603 -9.37 -8.09 -29.92
C LYS A 603 -8.81 -9.33 -29.25
N VAL A 604 -7.89 -9.09 -28.33
CA VAL A 604 -7.34 -10.11 -27.44
C VAL A 604 -7.92 -9.85 -26.05
N VAL A 605 -8.47 -10.90 -25.46
CA VAL A 605 -8.83 -10.89 -24.03
C VAL A 605 -7.85 -11.79 -23.28
N HIS A 606 -7.56 -11.43 -22.04
CA HIS A 606 -6.49 -12.03 -21.26
C HIS A 606 -7.04 -12.74 -20.02
N VAL A 607 -6.44 -13.87 -19.65
CA VAL A 607 -6.67 -14.52 -18.35
C VAL A 607 -5.35 -14.59 -17.61
N PRO A 608 -5.11 -13.73 -16.61
CA PRO A 608 -3.94 -13.86 -15.75
C PRO A 608 -3.98 -15.16 -14.95
N TYR A 609 -2.81 -15.75 -14.77
CA TYR A 609 -2.60 -16.85 -13.85
C TYR A 609 -1.35 -16.65 -13.01
N ALA A 610 -1.37 -17.19 -11.80
CA ALA A 610 -0.20 -17.23 -10.91
C ALA A 610 -0.26 -18.44 -9.98
N GLY A 611 0.89 -18.98 -9.60
CA GLY A 611 1.05 -20.10 -8.69
C GLY A 611 2.46 -20.18 -8.08
N VAL A 612 2.67 -21.19 -7.23
CA VAL A 612 3.94 -21.42 -6.51
C VAL A 612 4.46 -22.80 -6.84
N VAL A 613 5.69 -22.90 -7.36
CA VAL A 613 6.29 -24.22 -7.63
C VAL A 613 6.77 -24.85 -6.31
N GLY A 614 6.11 -25.94 -5.89
CA GLY A 614 6.44 -26.69 -4.67
C GLY A 614 5.24 -26.87 -3.72
N ASN A 615 5.48 -27.42 -2.52
CA ASN A 615 4.43 -27.55 -1.50
C ASN A 615 4.45 -26.37 -0.53
N TYR A 616 3.57 -25.40 -0.74
CA TYR A 616 3.46 -24.22 0.11
C TYR A 616 3.05 -24.55 1.58
N SER A 617 2.39 -25.69 1.79
CA SER A 617 2.03 -26.17 3.14
C SER A 617 3.25 -26.60 3.96
N ASP A 618 4.33 -27.00 3.28
CA ASP A 618 5.61 -27.39 3.89
C ASP A 618 6.60 -26.21 3.95
N ALA A 619 6.18 -25.01 3.53
CA ALA A 619 7.01 -23.81 3.55
C ALA A 619 7.49 -23.54 4.98
N ARG A 620 8.81 -23.37 5.13
CA ARG A 620 9.41 -23.08 6.43
C ARG A 620 9.09 -21.64 6.86
N ILE A 621 8.37 -21.51 7.96
CA ILE A 621 7.98 -20.24 8.55
C ILE A 621 9.14 -19.64 9.33
N LEU A 622 9.84 -20.39 10.19
CA LEU A 622 10.85 -19.83 11.09
C LEU A 622 12.25 -19.86 10.46
N VAL A 623 12.91 -18.71 10.39
CA VAL A 623 14.32 -18.62 10.00
C VAL A 623 15.18 -19.12 11.16
N ARG A 624 16.01 -20.15 10.92
CA ARG A 624 16.89 -20.74 11.96
C ARG A 624 18.37 -20.77 11.56
N ASN A 625 18.69 -20.31 10.36
CA ASN A 625 20.06 -20.16 9.88
C ASN A 625 20.07 -19.01 8.87
N ASN A 626 20.83 -17.97 9.16
CA ASN A 626 21.04 -16.83 8.28
C ASN A 626 22.48 -16.34 8.48
N PRO A 627 23.42 -16.71 7.59
CA PRO A 627 24.83 -16.32 7.74
C PRO A 627 25.09 -14.81 7.70
N GLN A 628 24.12 -14.03 7.21
CA GLN A 628 24.24 -12.59 6.94
C GLN A 628 23.22 -11.75 7.73
N GLY A 629 22.48 -12.34 8.68
CA GLY A 629 21.43 -11.60 9.40
C GLY A 629 20.82 -12.36 10.57
N PHE A 630 19.62 -11.95 10.96
CA PHE A 630 18.95 -12.45 12.16
C PHE A 630 18.30 -13.82 11.94
N ILE A 631 18.21 -14.60 13.02
CA ILE A 631 17.48 -15.87 13.11
C ILE A 631 16.47 -15.79 14.26
N THR A 632 15.46 -16.64 14.22
CA THR A 632 14.55 -16.81 15.36
C THR A 632 15.32 -17.38 16.53
N GLY A 633 15.23 -16.77 17.70
CA GLY A 633 15.93 -17.24 18.90
C GLY A 633 15.95 -16.22 20.03
N ILE A 634 16.91 -16.39 20.93
CA ILE A 634 17.16 -15.52 22.07
C ILE A 634 18.58 -14.98 21.99
N VAL A 635 18.71 -13.69 22.26
CA VAL A 635 19.96 -12.95 22.35
C VAL A 635 20.23 -12.65 23.82
N GLY A 636 21.43 -13.03 24.27
CA GLY A 636 21.89 -12.79 25.63
C GLY A 636 22.35 -11.35 25.85
N ASP A 637 22.76 -11.05 27.08
CA ASP A 637 23.20 -9.71 27.49
C ASP A 637 24.48 -9.24 26.76
N ASP A 638 25.24 -10.17 26.18
CA ASP A 638 26.42 -9.91 25.37
C ASP A 638 26.09 -9.44 23.94
N GLY A 639 24.80 -9.40 23.58
CA GLY A 639 24.32 -9.01 22.26
C GLY A 639 24.44 -10.12 21.21
N TYR A 640 24.78 -11.36 21.61
CA TYR A 640 24.87 -12.50 20.71
C TYR A 640 23.77 -13.53 20.96
N TYR A 641 23.45 -14.33 19.94
CA TYR A 641 22.54 -15.47 20.11
C TYR A 641 23.12 -16.45 21.13
N ILE A 642 22.25 -16.98 21.99
CA ILE A 642 22.70 -17.88 23.05
C ILE A 642 23.33 -19.16 22.49
N THR A 643 24.25 -19.73 23.27
CA THR A 643 24.85 -21.05 23.03
C THR A 643 24.36 -22.07 24.05
N ASP A 644 24.52 -23.38 23.76
CA ASP A 644 24.02 -24.42 24.67
C ASP A 644 24.73 -24.37 26.03
N GLY A 645 23.94 -24.34 27.10
CA GLY A 645 24.40 -24.25 28.48
C GLY A 645 24.75 -22.85 28.96
N GLN A 646 24.59 -21.81 28.13
CA GLN A 646 24.84 -20.43 28.53
C GLN A 646 23.99 -20.04 29.75
N GLU A 647 24.61 -19.36 30.71
CA GLU A 647 23.90 -18.82 31.87
C GLU A 647 23.19 -17.53 31.49
N LEU A 648 21.89 -17.45 31.80
CA LEU A 648 21.05 -16.28 31.66
C LEU A 648 20.64 -15.80 33.06
N ASN A 649 21.19 -14.68 33.49
CA ASN A 649 21.02 -14.15 34.84
C ASN A 649 20.07 -12.95 34.87
N ILE A 650 18.96 -13.06 35.62
CA ILE A 650 18.07 -11.92 35.86
C ILE A 650 18.53 -11.15 37.09
N THR A 651 19.39 -10.16 36.87
CA THR A 651 19.56 -9.06 37.84
C THR A 651 18.28 -8.22 37.89
N ALA A 652 18.12 -7.35 38.91
CA ALA A 652 16.91 -6.57 39.14
C ALA A 652 16.44 -5.66 37.97
N ALA A 653 17.23 -5.55 36.88
CA ALA A 653 16.92 -4.84 35.65
C ALA A 653 17.06 -5.68 34.35
N GLY A 654 17.37 -6.98 34.41
CA GLY A 654 17.69 -7.79 33.22
C GLY A 654 16.46 -8.21 32.41
N VAL A 655 16.47 -7.89 31.10
CA VAL A 655 15.50 -8.35 30.09
C VAL A 655 16.26 -9.01 28.95
N PHE A 656 15.88 -10.22 28.57
CA PHE A 656 16.45 -10.92 27.41
C PHE A 656 15.68 -10.56 26.14
N LEU A 657 16.40 -10.52 25.03
CA LEU A 657 15.82 -10.18 23.74
C LEU A 657 15.42 -11.46 23.00
N ILE A 658 14.13 -11.60 22.72
CA ILE A 658 13.59 -12.63 21.85
C ILE A 658 13.48 -12.04 20.45
N ILE A 659 14.18 -12.65 19.51
CA ILE A 659 14.15 -12.27 18.10
C ILE A 659 13.27 -13.28 17.37
N LEU A 660 12.22 -12.80 16.70
CA LEU A 660 11.36 -13.62 15.84
C LEU A 660 11.59 -13.22 14.38
N VAL A 661 12.03 -14.18 13.58
CA VAL A 661 12.30 -13.97 12.15
C VAL A 661 11.53 -15.00 11.33
N THR A 662 10.57 -14.51 10.55
CA THR A 662 9.67 -15.33 9.75
C THR A 662 10.01 -15.22 8.26
N ALA A 663 10.30 -16.35 7.61
CA ALA A 663 10.52 -16.44 6.17
C ALA A 663 9.20 -16.43 5.38
N TRP A 664 8.12 -16.89 6.01
CA TRP A 664 6.75 -16.89 5.48
C TRP A 664 5.79 -16.53 6.61
N ALA A 665 4.62 -15.98 6.25
CA ALA A 665 3.60 -15.63 7.23
C ALA A 665 3.07 -16.86 7.98
N SER A 666 2.51 -16.63 9.17
CA SER A 666 1.80 -17.66 9.94
C SER A 666 0.59 -17.09 10.65
N ARG A 667 -0.52 -17.83 10.62
CA ARG A 667 -1.76 -17.45 11.33
C ARG A 667 -1.54 -17.35 12.83
N THR A 668 -0.65 -18.17 13.39
CA THR A 668 -0.31 -18.08 14.81
C THR A 668 1.08 -18.59 15.11
N ILE A 669 1.77 -17.89 16.00
CA ILE A 669 3.06 -18.32 16.56
C ILE A 669 2.96 -18.25 18.08
N LEU A 670 3.28 -19.37 18.73
CA LEU A 670 3.31 -19.54 20.17
C LEU A 670 4.76 -19.69 20.63
N VAL A 671 5.16 -18.94 21.67
CA VAL A 671 6.50 -19.04 22.27
C VAL A 671 6.39 -19.49 23.71
N GLU A 672 6.96 -20.65 24.01
CA GLU A 672 6.92 -21.29 25.32
C GLU A 672 8.33 -21.51 25.86
N VAL A 673 8.47 -21.54 27.18
CA VAL A 673 9.65 -22.13 27.83
C VAL A 673 9.34 -23.56 28.22
N VAL A 674 10.30 -24.45 28.00
CA VAL A 674 10.22 -25.87 28.35
C VAL A 674 11.48 -26.27 29.11
N SER A 675 11.35 -27.20 30.07
CA SER A 675 12.51 -27.85 30.69
C SER A 675 13.37 -28.52 29.62
N ALA A 676 14.70 -28.38 29.72
CA ALA A 676 15.63 -29.05 28.81
C ALA A 676 15.64 -30.59 29.00
N GLU A 677 15.10 -31.09 30.11
CA GLU A 677 15.08 -32.51 30.47
C GLU A 677 13.78 -33.23 30.04
N ASN A 678 12.69 -32.49 29.76
CA ASN A 678 11.39 -33.05 29.35
C ASN A 678 10.93 -32.50 27.99
N ASN A 679 10.75 -33.39 27.01
CA ASN A 679 10.36 -33.04 25.63
C ASN A 679 8.84 -33.06 25.35
N GLY A 680 7.93 -32.98 26.34
CA GLY A 680 6.47 -33.09 26.07
C GLY A 680 5.51 -32.52 27.13
N LEU A 681 4.37 -32.00 26.60
CA LEU A 681 3.08 -31.48 27.12
C LEU A 681 2.84 -31.21 28.64
N PRO A 682 1.94 -30.26 28.97
CA PRO A 682 1.93 -29.52 30.23
C PRO A 682 1.06 -30.19 31.31
N GLU A 683 1.68 -30.72 32.36
CA GLU A 683 1.09 -30.58 33.68
C GLU A 683 1.51 -29.24 34.28
N LEU A 684 0.72 -28.72 35.23
CA LEU A 684 0.92 -27.48 35.99
C LEU A 684 2.28 -27.48 36.74
N ASP A 685 3.38 -27.40 36.00
CA ASP A 685 4.73 -27.28 36.51
C ASP A 685 5.21 -25.85 36.31
N LEU A 686 5.85 -25.26 37.31
CA LEU A 686 6.46 -23.93 37.24
C LEU A 686 7.58 -23.86 36.19
N ASN A 687 7.95 -25.01 35.62
CA ASN A 687 9.00 -25.22 34.63
C ASN A 687 8.50 -25.15 33.16
N HIS A 688 7.24 -24.78 32.93
CA HIS A 688 6.65 -24.65 31.59
C HIS A 688 5.66 -23.49 31.51
N GLY A 689 5.59 -22.77 30.39
CA GLY A 689 4.57 -21.74 30.18
C GLY A 689 4.87 -20.79 29.03
N MET A 690 3.87 -19.99 28.64
CA MET A 690 4.02 -18.99 27.59
C MET A 690 4.91 -17.85 28.10
N LEU A 691 5.86 -17.37 27.29
CA LEU A 691 6.68 -16.23 27.71
C LEU A 691 5.79 -15.01 27.95
N PHE A 692 6.03 -14.26 29.01
CA PHE A 692 5.26 -13.05 29.31
C PHE A 692 6.13 -11.80 29.10
N ASP A 693 5.68 -10.91 28.22
CA ASP A 693 6.33 -9.62 27.97
C ASP A 693 5.91 -8.64 29.08
N PRO A 694 6.85 -8.16 29.91
CA PRO A 694 6.53 -7.25 31.01
C PRO A 694 6.15 -5.84 30.53
N LEU A 695 6.61 -5.39 29.37
CA LEU A 695 6.28 -4.08 28.81
C LEU A 695 4.90 -4.11 28.16
N GLN A 696 4.64 -5.13 27.34
CA GLN A 696 3.36 -5.29 26.64
C GLN A 696 2.27 -5.94 27.52
N ARG A 697 2.65 -6.43 28.71
CA ARG A 697 1.77 -7.08 29.71
C ARG A 697 0.91 -8.19 29.13
N LYS A 698 1.48 -9.00 28.24
CA LYS A 698 0.78 -10.10 27.57
C LYS A 698 1.68 -11.32 27.36
N PRO A 699 1.12 -12.53 27.25
CA PRO A 699 1.84 -13.68 26.73
C PRO A 699 2.32 -13.43 25.30
N LEU A 700 3.48 -13.99 24.94
CA LEU A 700 3.99 -14.02 23.57
C LEU A 700 3.23 -15.06 22.76
N TYR A 701 2.01 -14.67 22.40
CA TYR A 701 1.13 -15.35 21.47
C TYR A 701 0.78 -14.39 20.35
N PHE A 702 1.17 -14.76 19.14
CA PHE A 702 1.01 -13.92 17.98
C PHE A 702 -0.06 -14.49 17.06
N VAL A 703 -0.85 -13.59 16.47
CA VAL A 703 -1.90 -13.91 15.51
C VAL A 703 -1.72 -13.07 14.26
N ASN A 704 -1.85 -13.70 13.09
CA ASN A 704 -1.64 -13.10 11.77
C ASN A 704 -0.24 -12.45 11.66
N VAL A 705 0.80 -13.26 11.90
CA VAL A 705 2.20 -12.82 11.84
C VAL A 705 2.64 -12.73 10.39
N PRO A 706 3.00 -11.52 9.90
CA PRO A 706 3.48 -11.37 8.54
C PRO A 706 4.89 -11.93 8.39
N ARG A 707 5.25 -12.26 7.15
CA ARG A 707 6.63 -12.53 6.76
C ARG A 707 7.51 -11.30 7.05
N ASN A 708 8.73 -11.50 7.53
CA ASN A 708 9.75 -10.45 7.59
C ASN A 708 10.34 -10.20 6.19
N GLY A 709 10.40 -8.93 5.78
CA GLY A 709 11.03 -8.52 4.53
C GLY A 709 12.55 -8.48 4.67
N ALA A 710 13.27 -8.90 3.63
CA ALA A 710 14.71 -8.69 3.53
C ALA A 710 14.95 -7.59 2.49
N THR A 711 15.29 -6.38 2.93
CA THR A 711 15.80 -5.35 2.03
C THR A 711 16.92 -4.59 2.71
N GLY A 712 18.11 -4.57 2.13
CA GLY A 712 19.28 -3.83 2.63
C GLY A 712 19.17 -2.30 2.50
N PHE A 713 17.97 -1.73 2.65
CA PHE A 713 17.73 -0.29 2.64
C PHE A 713 17.56 0.21 4.08
N SER A 714 18.38 1.18 4.46
CA SER A 714 18.72 1.57 5.83
C SER A 714 17.68 2.41 6.57
N GLU A 715 16.43 2.49 6.12
CA GLU A 715 15.45 3.38 6.74
C GLU A 715 14.16 2.62 7.07
N SER A 716 14.11 2.11 8.31
CA SER A 716 12.91 1.89 9.14
C SER A 716 12.02 0.63 9.00
N TYR A 717 12.49 -0.52 8.49
CA TYR A 717 11.61 -1.72 8.44
C TYR A 717 12.26 -3.02 8.92
N GLU A 718 11.59 -3.67 9.88
CA GLU A 718 12.04 -4.79 10.71
C GLU A 718 12.35 -6.09 9.92
N GLU A 719 13.64 -6.34 9.67
CA GLU A 719 14.17 -7.67 9.28
C GLU A 719 13.78 -8.79 10.28
N TYR A 720 13.31 -8.41 11.47
CA TYR A 720 12.96 -9.26 12.59
C TYR A 720 12.05 -8.52 13.57
N SER A 721 11.20 -9.24 14.31
CA SER A 721 10.43 -8.65 15.42
C SER A 721 11.11 -8.89 16.76
N LEU A 722 11.14 -7.86 17.61
CA LEU A 722 11.77 -7.90 18.93
C LEU A 722 10.76 -7.97 20.06
N TYR A 723 11.02 -8.85 21.03
CA TYR A 723 10.27 -8.96 22.26
C TYR A 723 11.20 -9.05 23.46
N LEU A 724 10.76 -8.52 24.59
CA LEU A 724 11.52 -8.59 25.83
C LEU A 724 10.96 -9.68 26.73
N TRP A 725 11.86 -10.42 27.36
CA TRP A 725 11.51 -11.45 28.31
C TRP A 725 12.27 -11.28 29.63
N SER A 726 11.53 -11.22 30.73
CA SER A 726 12.06 -11.00 32.09
C SER A 726 12.00 -12.25 32.97
N GLY A 727 11.95 -13.44 32.36
CA GLY A 727 11.78 -14.69 33.10
C GLY A 727 10.36 -14.95 33.60
N LEU A 728 9.41 -14.08 33.25
CA LEU A 728 7.99 -14.29 33.54
C LEU A 728 7.38 -15.26 32.53
N VAL A 729 6.55 -16.16 33.04
CA VAL A 729 5.75 -17.08 32.24
C VAL A 729 4.28 -16.95 32.61
N ALA A 730 3.41 -17.12 31.64
CA ALA A 730 1.96 -17.13 31.81
C ALA A 730 1.41 -18.53 31.55
N GLN A 731 0.50 -18.96 32.42
CA GLN A 731 -0.24 -20.22 32.31
C GLN A 731 -1.74 -19.93 32.36
N VAL A 732 -2.51 -20.62 31.52
CA VAL A 732 -3.96 -20.59 31.59
C VAL A 732 -4.40 -21.59 32.67
N VAL A 733 -5.10 -21.11 33.70
CA VAL A 733 -5.60 -21.92 34.81
C VAL A 733 -7.12 -21.84 34.88
N THR A 734 -7.79 -22.96 35.17
CA THR A 734 -9.25 -22.97 35.36
C THR A 734 -9.56 -22.86 36.85
N ILE A 735 -10.33 -21.84 37.25
CA ILE A 735 -10.84 -21.69 38.61
C ILE A 735 -12.36 -21.54 38.52
N GLN A 736 -13.11 -22.44 39.15
CA GLN A 736 -14.59 -22.40 39.16
C GLN A 736 -15.24 -22.30 37.75
N ASN A 737 -14.66 -22.98 36.75
CA ASN A 737 -15.04 -22.97 35.33
C ASN A 737 -14.69 -21.70 34.53
N ASP A 738 -14.06 -20.72 35.16
CA ASP A 738 -13.52 -19.53 34.49
C ASP A 738 -12.01 -19.73 34.19
N LEU A 739 -11.53 -19.14 33.09
CA LEU A 739 -10.13 -19.26 32.65
C LEU A 739 -9.34 -18.02 33.03
N PHE A 740 -8.37 -18.18 33.92
CA PHE A 740 -7.48 -17.11 34.37
C PHE A 740 -6.09 -17.24 33.75
N LEU A 741 -5.46 -16.10 33.44
CA LEU A 741 -4.04 -16.03 33.15
C LEU A 741 -3.27 -15.85 34.46
N ARG A 742 -2.52 -16.87 34.88
CA ARG A 742 -1.61 -16.80 36.02
C ARG A 742 -0.20 -16.53 35.53
N THR A 743 0.39 -15.41 35.95
CA THR A 743 1.80 -15.09 35.67
C THR A 743 2.68 -15.51 36.85
N THR A 744 3.77 -16.22 36.58
CA THR A 744 4.75 -16.69 37.57
C THR A 744 6.18 -16.44 37.10
N ARG A 745 7.12 -16.33 38.04
CA ARG A 745 8.56 -16.27 37.73
C ARG A 745 9.10 -17.68 37.51
N LEU A 746 9.87 -17.87 36.44
CA LEU A 746 10.49 -19.16 36.11
C LEU A 746 11.49 -19.58 37.20
N ALA A 747 11.46 -20.82 37.68
CA ALA A 747 12.45 -21.26 38.67
C ALA A 747 13.87 -21.36 38.06
N PRO A 748 14.96 -21.24 38.84
CA PRO A 748 16.29 -21.53 38.33
C PRO A 748 16.36 -22.97 37.82
N GLY A 749 17.00 -23.19 36.67
CA GLY A 749 17.00 -24.49 36.01
C GLY A 749 17.50 -24.43 34.57
N ARG A 750 17.53 -25.58 33.91
CA ARG A 750 17.96 -25.69 32.51
C ARG A 750 16.76 -25.77 31.58
N TYR A 751 16.66 -24.84 30.63
CA TYR A 751 15.48 -24.66 29.78
C TYR A 751 15.83 -24.50 28.30
N LYS A 752 14.81 -24.58 27.44
CA LYS A 752 14.82 -24.17 26.03
C LYS A 752 13.58 -23.33 25.74
N LEU A 753 13.64 -22.46 24.74
CA LEU A 753 12.43 -21.87 24.17
C LEU A 753 11.91 -22.74 23.04
N ARG A 754 10.61 -22.99 23.04
CA ARG A 754 9.86 -23.68 21.98
C ARG A 754 9.05 -22.65 21.21
N PHE A 755 9.37 -22.47 19.95
CA PHE A 755 8.58 -21.71 18.99
C PHE A 755 7.71 -22.68 18.20
N SER A 756 6.39 -22.51 18.26
CA SER A 756 5.42 -23.31 17.51
C SER A 756 4.66 -22.40 16.56
N ALA A 757 4.97 -22.49 15.27
CA ALA A 757 4.32 -21.69 14.22
C ALA A 757 3.35 -22.55 13.41
N LEU A 758 2.10 -22.12 13.26
CA LEU A 758 1.12 -22.87 12.47
C LEU A 758 1.49 -22.82 10.99
N LYS A 759 1.65 -23.99 10.36
CA LYS A 759 1.95 -24.13 8.93
C LYS A 759 0.85 -23.50 8.07
N ASN A 760 1.20 -23.10 6.85
CA ASN A 760 0.21 -22.64 5.89
C ASN A 760 -0.84 -23.74 5.65
N PHE A 761 -2.12 -23.35 5.66
CA PHE A 761 -3.29 -24.24 5.60
C PHE A 761 -3.47 -25.23 6.76
N GLY A 762 -2.65 -25.13 7.81
CA GLY A 762 -2.76 -25.99 9.00
C GLY A 762 -4.01 -25.71 9.85
N ASP A 763 -4.50 -26.74 10.53
CA ASP A 763 -5.56 -26.62 11.54
C ASP A 763 -4.92 -26.35 12.92
N TYR A 764 -5.24 -25.21 13.53
CA TYR A 764 -4.70 -24.83 14.85
C TYR A 764 -5.05 -25.83 15.97
N ARG A 765 -6.00 -26.73 15.74
CA ARG A 765 -6.42 -27.78 16.69
C ARG A 765 -5.57 -29.05 16.56
N ASN A 766 -4.68 -29.13 15.58
CA ASN A 766 -3.86 -30.29 15.29
C ASN A 766 -2.38 -29.95 15.51
N ASP A 767 -1.77 -30.54 16.53
CA ASP A 767 -0.36 -30.27 16.89
C ASP A 767 0.63 -30.60 15.76
N ASN A 768 0.30 -31.53 14.85
CA ASN A 768 1.15 -31.89 13.72
C ASN A 768 1.24 -30.80 12.63
N ASP A 769 0.30 -29.86 12.66
CA ASP A 769 0.25 -28.75 11.72
C ASP A 769 1.12 -27.57 12.16
N TYR A 770 1.89 -27.72 13.24
CA TYR A 770 2.87 -26.73 13.69
C TYR A 770 4.29 -27.06 13.22
N GLU A 771 4.99 -26.05 12.72
CA GLU A 771 6.44 -26.02 12.67
C GLU A 771 6.97 -25.72 14.07
N VAL A 772 7.74 -26.66 14.64
CA VAL A 772 8.36 -26.48 15.95
C VAL A 772 9.86 -26.21 15.82
N TYR A 773 10.36 -25.22 16.55
CA TYR A 773 11.77 -24.90 16.70
C TYR A 773 12.13 -24.76 18.18
N TYR A 774 13.26 -25.35 18.57
CA TYR A 774 13.83 -25.19 19.91
C TYR A 774 15.14 -24.42 19.84
N THR A 775 15.33 -23.47 20.75
CA THR A 775 16.64 -22.82 20.94
C THR A 775 17.66 -23.81 21.52
N PRO A 776 18.96 -23.46 21.49
CA PRO A 776 19.92 -24.06 22.41
C PRO A 776 19.42 -24.00 23.86
N SER A 777 19.85 -24.94 24.69
CA SER A 777 19.47 -24.93 26.11
C SER A 777 20.22 -23.83 26.84
N PHE A 778 19.63 -23.26 27.88
CA PHE A 778 20.28 -22.27 28.73
C PHE A 778 20.02 -22.58 30.20
N ASN A 779 20.93 -22.15 31.07
CA ASN A 779 20.77 -22.21 32.51
C ASN A 779 20.22 -20.89 33.01
N PHE A 780 18.99 -20.90 33.51
CA PHE A 780 18.33 -19.73 34.06
C PHE A 780 18.66 -19.59 35.55
N VAL A 781 19.16 -18.43 35.96
CA VAL A 781 19.61 -18.15 37.34
C VAL A 781 19.17 -16.74 37.79
N TYR A 782 19.12 -16.52 39.10
CA TYR A 782 18.76 -15.25 39.75
C TYR A 782 19.94 -14.59 40.46
#